data_AF-A0A0D2DRU6-F1
#
_entry.id   AF-A0A0D2DRU6-F1
#
_cell.length_a   1.000
_cell.length_b   1.000
_cell.length_c   1.000
_cell.angle_alpha   90.00
_cell.angle_beta   90.00
_cell.angle_gamma   90.00
#
_symmetry.space_group_name_H-M   'P 1'
#
loop_
_entity.id
_entity.type
_entity.pdbx_description
1 polymer ?
#
loop_
_entity_poly.entity_id
_entity_poly.type
_entity_poly.pdbx_seq_one_letter_code
_entity_poly.pdbx_strand_id
1 'polypeptide(L)'
;MTVYGGHSSRTTLVSLLLVVMMMMATLSQKFSRCQVDASPSMVITTTDPGTSSSNVAAAAAATQQQQQRDGGIPLNVSDDASIRHAASVAAYSLQSFYNGNRTGGTLGKFPYPPYYWWLSGAAWDGMLHYWLFTGDESYNNITWMALVSQISPTNNYLPVAEMFDEGNDDIAFWAFAAMFAAEHSFPDPPSPRYPSWLRICENVFDDFVTRWEKSSDTCGGGLRWQVFSSSAGWDYKNSISNGGFFQLAARLARYTGNGTYLTWAEKVWDWSERIGLVEATDLNVYDGAGIDSGLNCTKLDHTQWSYNIAVYLYGAAVMHNITVPAGTGVRQRRGVWTNRTEGLLGVAERMFFGADDGGSDGLKNASGVMVEQACELDWSCDVDQFSFKAYLARWMADTTVLVPHLKGRVGGLLKSSAKVAVKACTNVDAGDARFKCGAHWYMGKWDGSIGVGQSLSVLEVVQSLLVNDTKAPENVQFIKCDATSWDDQVVLFKLAVIVSPSKSCDVVVANAGITGPDEIFTLEDPSTEPTKPELRILNLNLVGAMYTFKLGQHYLRARPESEDGRDRCFIFKGSVAGLLDQPGSFQYSASKFGLRGLMRSARWTSWQEGIRVNYIAPWYTKTTILKPQVIEILASKGIEFSETADCTTAVLRIACDKSINGHSFAILPRSVAEHGYVDAQLDDDQGEPWNSLQKAALAASIRTMAASTQTAQ
;
A
#
# COMPACT_ATOMS: atom_id res chain seq x y z
N MET A 1 -9.21 -37.50 36.36
CA MET A 1 -10.68 -37.65 36.26
C MET A 1 -11.03 -37.38 34.80
N THR A 2 -11.29 -38.47 34.05
CA THR A 2 -12.28 -38.65 32.95
C THR A 2 -12.47 -37.49 31.93
N VAL A 3 -12.51 -37.62 30.58
CA VAL A 3 -12.22 -38.63 29.52
C VAL A 3 -12.71 -37.98 28.20
N TYR A 4 -11.94 -38.15 27.12
CA TYR A 4 -12.29 -38.17 25.68
C TYR A 4 -12.95 -37.00 24.93
N GLY A 5 -12.45 -36.78 23.70
CA GLY A 5 -13.23 -36.27 22.58
C GLY A 5 -12.42 -35.61 21.46
N GLY A 6 -11.68 -36.39 20.66
CA GLY A 6 -10.97 -35.88 19.49
C GLY A 6 -11.92 -35.48 18.35
N HIS A 7 -11.56 -34.45 17.60
CA HIS A 7 -12.00 -34.22 16.22
C HIS A 7 -10.84 -33.65 15.40
N SER A 8 -10.54 -34.33 14.29
CA SER A 8 -9.54 -33.92 13.31
C SER A 8 -10.00 -32.65 12.60
N SER A 9 -9.17 -31.60 12.62
CA SER A 9 -9.32 -30.45 11.73
C SER A 9 -8.03 -30.27 10.95
N ARG A 10 -8.09 -30.59 9.66
CA ARG A 10 -7.12 -30.19 8.65
C ARG A 10 -7.13 -28.65 8.59
N THR A 11 -6.19 -28.02 9.28
CA THR A 11 -6.01 -26.57 9.21
C THR A 11 -4.90 -26.30 8.20
N THR A 12 -5.29 -26.08 6.95
CA THR A 12 -4.40 -25.58 5.89
C THR A 12 -4.08 -24.12 6.20
N LEU A 13 -2.97 -23.86 6.92
CA LEU A 13 -2.49 -22.51 7.22
C LEU A 13 -1.68 -21.98 6.02
N VAL A 14 -2.32 -21.11 5.23
CA VAL A 14 -1.68 -20.31 4.16
C VAL A 14 -0.81 -19.24 4.83
N SER A 15 0.51 -19.34 4.69
CA SER A 15 1.47 -18.35 5.21
C SER A 15 1.75 -17.29 4.13
N LEU A 16 1.21 -16.08 4.29
CA LEU A 16 1.43 -14.93 3.41
C LEU A 16 2.86 -14.38 3.58
N LEU A 17 3.66 -14.37 2.51
CA LEU A 17 4.99 -13.75 2.48
C LEU A 17 4.96 -12.43 1.69
N LEU A 18 5.14 -11.32 2.40
CA LEU A 18 4.95 -9.94 1.92
C LEU A 18 6.28 -9.17 1.97
N VAL A 19 7.32 -9.64 1.26
CA VAL A 19 8.70 -9.08 1.36
C VAL A 19 9.30 -8.66 0.00
N VAL A 20 8.49 -8.38 -1.02
CA VAL A 20 9.01 -8.04 -2.36
C VAL A 20 8.94 -6.53 -2.71
N MET A 21 8.14 -5.71 -2.02
CA MET A 21 7.91 -4.31 -2.47
C MET A 21 8.93 -3.26 -1.98
N MET A 22 9.38 -3.28 -0.72
CA MET A 22 10.19 -2.16 -0.18
C MET A 22 11.57 -1.99 -0.84
N MET A 23 12.23 -3.07 -1.29
CA MET A 23 13.53 -2.94 -1.95
C MET A 23 13.42 -2.54 -3.43
N MET A 24 12.35 -2.93 -4.13
CA MET A 24 12.22 -2.70 -5.57
C MET A 24 11.92 -1.25 -5.94
N ALA A 25 11.21 -0.50 -5.08
CA ALA A 25 10.96 0.92 -5.30
C ALA A 25 12.26 1.76 -5.35
N THR A 26 13.21 1.48 -4.44
CA THR A 26 14.52 2.14 -4.37
C THR A 26 15.49 1.67 -5.46
N LEU A 27 15.38 0.40 -5.90
CA LEU A 27 16.16 -0.16 -7.00
C LEU A 27 15.81 0.50 -8.34
N SER A 28 14.52 0.69 -8.62
CA SER A 28 14.03 1.21 -9.91
C SER A 28 14.51 2.63 -10.23
N GLN A 29 14.51 3.55 -9.26
CA GLN A 29 15.03 4.92 -9.45
C GLN A 29 16.52 4.97 -9.80
N LYS A 30 17.31 3.97 -9.35
CA LYS A 30 18.77 3.95 -9.52
C LYS A 30 19.23 3.21 -10.77
N PHE A 31 18.46 2.26 -11.31
CA PHE A 31 18.81 1.56 -12.56
C PHE A 31 18.86 2.47 -13.79
N SER A 32 18.10 3.56 -13.82
CA SER A 32 18.14 4.58 -14.89
C SER A 32 19.49 5.30 -15.04
N ARG A 33 20.45 5.10 -14.12
CA ARG A 33 21.79 5.71 -14.15
C ARG A 33 22.93 4.77 -14.58
N CYS A 34 22.65 3.51 -14.94
CA CYS A 34 23.71 2.56 -15.34
C CYS A 34 24.20 2.70 -16.81
N GLN A 35 24.20 3.92 -17.38
CA GLN A 35 24.99 4.24 -18.57
C GLN A 35 26.35 4.81 -18.14
N VAL A 36 27.42 4.15 -18.58
CA VAL A 36 28.81 4.35 -18.16
C VAL A 36 29.42 5.58 -18.83
N ASP A 37 29.87 6.56 -18.04
CA ASP A 37 30.94 7.48 -18.45
C ASP A 37 32.28 6.90 -17.99
N ALA A 38 33.14 6.60 -18.95
CA ALA A 38 34.50 6.11 -18.73
C ALA A 38 35.51 7.20 -19.11
N SER A 39 36.02 7.97 -18.15
CA SER A 39 37.40 8.51 -18.18
C SER A 39 37.85 8.98 -16.79
N PRO A 40 39.14 8.85 -16.43
CA PRO A 40 39.65 9.24 -15.12
C PRO A 40 40.20 10.68 -15.14
N SER A 41 40.24 11.30 -13.95
CA SER A 41 40.86 12.59 -13.58
C SER A 41 39.89 13.77 -13.47
N MET A 42 39.40 14.04 -12.25
CA MET A 42 38.82 15.35 -11.91
C MET A 42 39.78 16.06 -10.94
N VAL A 43 40.50 17.04 -11.48
CA VAL A 43 41.21 18.06 -10.71
C VAL A 43 40.16 18.98 -10.08
N ILE A 44 40.17 19.08 -8.76
CA ILE A 44 39.36 20.04 -8.02
C ILE A 44 39.87 21.44 -8.33
N THR A 45 39.09 22.22 -9.07
CA THR A 45 39.23 23.68 -9.12
C THR A 45 38.01 24.27 -8.43
N THR A 46 38.26 24.94 -7.30
CA THR A 46 37.28 25.71 -6.55
C THR A 46 36.99 27.01 -7.29
N THR A 47 35.78 27.17 -7.82
CA THR A 47 35.24 28.48 -8.17
C THR A 47 33.92 28.70 -7.43
N ASP A 48 33.93 29.77 -6.64
CA ASP A 48 32.95 30.26 -5.68
C ASP A 48 31.64 30.71 -6.35
N PRO A 49 30.43 30.28 -5.91
CA PRO A 49 29.17 30.80 -6.44
C PRO A 49 28.49 31.73 -5.41
N GLY A 50 28.90 33.00 -5.40
CA GLY A 50 28.13 34.08 -4.76
C GLY A 50 27.27 34.82 -5.79
N THR A 51 26.02 35.15 -5.41
CA THR A 51 25.16 36.25 -5.93
C THR A 51 24.02 36.01 -6.93
N SER A 52 23.51 34.80 -7.16
CA SER A 52 22.25 34.61 -7.94
C SER A 52 21.10 33.90 -7.23
N SER A 53 21.35 33.17 -6.14
CA SER A 53 20.32 32.42 -5.39
C SER A 53 19.51 33.28 -4.40
N SER A 54 20.03 34.42 -3.97
CA SER A 54 19.39 35.28 -2.96
C SER A 54 18.12 35.97 -3.49
N ASN A 55 18.08 36.32 -4.79
CA ASN A 55 16.97 37.07 -5.36
C ASN A 55 15.73 36.19 -5.64
N VAL A 56 15.93 34.90 -5.94
CA VAL A 56 14.83 33.93 -6.13
C VAL A 56 14.24 33.52 -4.78
N ALA A 57 15.09 33.29 -3.77
CA ALA A 57 14.65 33.00 -2.41
C ALA A 57 13.93 34.19 -1.76
N ALA A 58 14.39 35.43 -1.99
CA ALA A 58 13.74 36.63 -1.49
C ALA A 58 12.39 36.90 -2.18
N ALA A 59 12.26 36.61 -3.48
CA ALA A 59 10.98 36.71 -4.19
C ALA A 59 9.97 35.64 -3.75
N ALA A 60 10.43 34.40 -3.50
CA ALA A 60 9.61 33.33 -2.92
C ALA A 60 9.17 33.65 -1.49
N ALA A 61 10.08 34.18 -0.65
CA ALA A 61 9.77 34.62 0.70
C ALA A 61 8.83 35.83 0.75
N ALA A 62 8.98 36.78 -0.19
CA ALA A 62 8.07 37.93 -0.32
C ALA A 62 6.68 37.49 -0.80
N THR A 63 6.57 36.49 -1.68
CA THR A 63 5.29 35.92 -2.12
C THR A 63 4.61 35.15 -0.98
N GLN A 64 5.37 34.41 -0.17
CA GLN A 64 4.88 33.77 1.06
C GLN A 64 4.42 34.79 2.12
N GLN A 65 5.16 35.88 2.31
CA GLN A 65 4.78 36.97 3.22
C GLN A 65 3.57 37.78 2.73
N GLN A 66 3.35 37.86 1.41
CA GLN A 66 2.21 38.55 0.82
C GLN A 66 0.95 37.68 0.84
N GLN A 67 1.06 36.35 0.71
CA GLN A 67 -0.06 35.41 0.90
C GLN A 67 -0.47 35.25 2.37
N GLN A 68 0.45 35.38 3.32
CA GLN A 68 0.13 35.45 4.76
C GLN A 68 -0.79 36.62 5.13
N ARG A 69 -0.92 37.65 4.29
CA ARG A 69 -1.81 38.79 4.53
C ARG A 69 -3.28 38.54 4.16
N ASP A 70 -3.57 37.47 3.42
CA ASP A 70 -4.93 37.14 2.93
C ASP A 70 -5.64 36.02 3.75
N GLY A 71 -5.06 35.59 4.87
CA GLY A 71 -5.72 34.76 5.89
C GLY A 71 -5.85 33.25 5.59
N GLY A 72 -5.76 32.80 4.34
CA GLY A 72 -5.86 31.38 3.94
C GLY A 72 -4.56 30.57 4.00
N ILE A 73 -4.64 29.24 3.76
CA ILE A 73 -3.45 28.38 3.66
C ILE A 73 -2.72 28.68 2.33
N PRO A 74 -1.41 29.02 2.34
CA PRO A 74 -0.66 29.25 1.11
C PRO A 74 -0.59 28.01 0.23
N LEU A 75 -0.98 28.12 -1.05
CA LEU A 75 -0.97 27.01 -2.01
C LEU A 75 -0.65 27.48 -3.44
N ASN A 76 0.37 26.87 -4.03
CA ASN A 76 0.62 26.87 -5.47
C ASN A 76 0.39 25.45 -6.02
N VAL A 77 -0.72 25.26 -6.74
CA VAL A 77 -1.13 23.94 -7.28
C VAL A 77 -0.25 23.42 -8.43
N SER A 78 0.78 24.17 -8.83
CA SER A 78 1.75 23.76 -9.85
C SER A 78 3.14 23.45 -9.25
N ASP A 79 3.26 23.49 -7.92
CA ASP A 79 4.49 23.25 -7.19
C ASP A 79 4.25 22.21 -6.08
N ASP A 80 4.77 21.00 -6.27
CA ASP A 80 4.56 19.88 -5.36
C ASP A 80 5.08 20.17 -3.95
N ALA A 81 6.14 20.99 -3.80
CA ALA A 81 6.63 21.40 -2.48
C ALA A 81 5.60 22.30 -1.78
N SER A 82 4.98 23.23 -2.51
CA SER A 82 3.89 24.05 -1.99
C SER A 82 2.65 23.21 -1.63
N ILE A 83 2.32 22.20 -2.43
CA ILE A 83 1.20 21.29 -2.16
C ILE A 83 1.48 20.47 -0.89
N ARG A 84 2.67 19.89 -0.74
CA ARG A 84 3.09 19.15 0.46
C ARG A 84 3.03 20.03 1.71
N HIS A 85 3.49 21.27 1.61
CA HIS A 85 3.41 22.23 2.71
C HIS A 85 1.95 22.54 3.09
N ALA A 86 1.09 22.86 2.12
CA ALA A 86 -0.32 23.11 2.36
C ALA A 86 -1.02 21.89 2.97
N ALA A 87 -0.72 20.68 2.48
CA ALA A 87 -1.23 19.44 3.04
C ALA A 87 -0.76 19.25 4.49
N SER A 88 0.50 19.54 4.82
CA SER A 88 0.97 19.44 6.22
C SER A 88 0.26 20.41 7.16
N VAL A 89 -0.06 21.62 6.69
CA VAL A 89 -0.82 22.61 7.47
C VAL A 89 -2.26 22.14 7.66
N ALA A 90 -2.89 21.58 6.62
CA ALA A 90 -4.23 21.02 6.70
C ALA A 90 -4.29 19.78 7.61
N ALA A 91 -3.30 18.90 7.54
CA ALA A 91 -3.17 17.72 8.39
C ALA A 91 -3.00 18.10 9.87
N TYR A 92 -2.15 19.08 10.16
CA TYR A 92 -2.00 19.64 11.51
C TYR A 92 -3.31 20.25 12.01
N SER A 93 -4.05 20.95 11.14
CA SER A 93 -5.35 21.55 11.47
C SER A 93 -6.40 20.48 11.79
N LEU A 94 -6.51 19.42 11.00
CA LEU A 94 -7.38 18.26 11.29
C LEU A 94 -7.00 17.59 12.62
N GLN A 95 -5.72 17.30 12.82
CA GLN A 95 -5.23 16.64 14.04
C GLN A 95 -5.42 17.50 15.30
N SER A 96 -5.59 18.81 15.16
CA SER A 96 -5.86 19.68 16.31
C SER A 96 -7.21 19.42 16.99
N PHE A 97 -8.17 18.82 16.28
CA PHE A 97 -9.45 18.39 16.86
C PHE A 97 -9.34 17.06 17.62
N TYR A 98 -8.27 16.30 17.41
CA TYR A 98 -8.10 15.01 18.02
C TYR A 98 -7.60 15.14 19.46
N ASN A 99 -8.34 14.54 20.40
CA ASN A 99 -7.98 14.48 21.82
C ASN A 99 -7.85 13.05 22.34
N GLY A 100 -7.99 12.03 21.50
CA GLY A 100 -8.08 10.63 21.93
C GLY A 100 -6.82 10.07 22.59
N ASN A 101 -5.65 10.71 22.39
CA ASN A 101 -4.39 10.38 23.07
C ASN A 101 -4.15 11.18 24.36
N ARG A 102 -5.10 12.01 24.80
CA ARG A 102 -5.02 12.82 26.02
C ARG A 102 -5.92 12.22 27.10
N THR A 103 -5.66 12.59 28.36
CA THR A 103 -6.51 12.19 29.49
C THR A 103 -7.97 12.58 29.24
N GLY A 104 -8.87 11.60 29.36
CA GLY A 104 -10.31 11.77 29.11
C GLY A 104 -10.74 11.57 27.65
N GLY A 105 -9.81 11.44 26.70
CA GLY A 105 -10.10 11.05 25.32
C GLY A 105 -10.22 9.54 25.14
N THR A 106 -10.78 9.11 24.00
CA THR A 106 -10.81 7.71 23.58
C THR A 106 -9.90 7.52 22.36
N LEU A 107 -8.88 6.67 22.48
CA LEU A 107 -7.89 6.44 21.43
C LEU A 107 -8.57 5.97 20.14
N GLY A 108 -8.30 6.67 19.04
CA GLY A 108 -8.91 6.41 17.73
C GLY A 108 -10.21 7.16 17.46
N LYS A 109 -10.83 7.79 18.46
CA LYS A 109 -12.05 8.60 18.28
C LYS A 109 -11.75 10.09 18.35
N PHE A 110 -12.30 10.84 17.40
CA PHE A 110 -12.52 12.27 17.57
C PHE A 110 -13.66 12.50 18.60
N PRO A 111 -13.72 13.68 19.23
CA PRO A 111 -14.67 13.93 20.32
C PRO A 111 -16.14 13.75 19.91
N TYR A 112 -16.86 12.89 20.62
CA TYR A 112 -18.32 12.77 20.53
C TYR A 112 -18.97 13.35 21.80
N PRO A 113 -20.02 14.21 21.67
CA PRO A 113 -20.48 14.87 20.45
C PRO A 113 -19.50 15.97 19.96
N PRO A 114 -19.57 16.42 18.69
CA PRO A 114 -20.59 16.06 17.69
C PRO A 114 -20.15 14.97 16.69
N TYR A 115 -18.91 14.47 16.76
CA TYR A 115 -18.38 13.59 15.72
C TYR A 115 -18.70 12.12 16.01
N TYR A 116 -19.49 11.50 15.13
CA TYR A 116 -19.79 10.08 15.21
C TYR A 116 -18.55 9.21 14.94
N TRP A 117 -18.65 7.94 15.31
CA TRP A 117 -17.51 7.03 15.31
C TRP A 117 -16.91 6.81 13.92
N TRP A 118 -17.75 6.67 12.89
CA TRP A 118 -17.31 6.47 11.51
C TRP A 118 -16.45 7.62 10.97
N LEU A 119 -16.77 8.88 11.31
CA LEU A 119 -16.01 10.05 10.86
C LEU A 119 -14.56 10.00 11.37
N SER A 120 -14.33 9.35 12.51
CA SER A 120 -12.98 9.09 13.00
C SER A 120 -12.24 8.11 12.08
N GLY A 121 -12.87 7.00 11.69
CA GLY A 121 -12.31 6.05 10.73
C GLY A 121 -11.99 6.71 9.38
N ALA A 122 -12.91 7.55 8.90
CA ALA A 122 -12.75 8.32 7.66
C ALA A 122 -11.60 9.34 7.72
N ALA A 123 -11.41 9.99 8.87
CA ALA A 123 -10.29 10.89 9.12
C ALA A 123 -8.95 10.14 9.20
N TRP A 124 -8.90 8.97 9.83
CA TRP A 124 -7.68 8.15 9.87
C TRP A 124 -7.30 7.58 8.52
N ASP A 125 -8.27 7.19 7.68
CA ASP A 125 -8.01 6.86 6.28
C ASP A 125 -7.37 8.06 5.54
N GLY A 126 -7.84 9.28 5.84
CA GLY A 126 -7.24 10.49 5.27
C GLY A 126 -5.81 10.77 5.72
N MET A 127 -5.47 10.40 6.96
CA MET A 127 -4.10 10.46 7.46
C MET A 127 -3.19 9.39 6.83
N LEU A 128 -3.73 8.21 6.46
CA LEU A 128 -2.98 7.22 5.69
C LEU A 128 -2.68 7.75 4.27
N HIS A 129 -3.64 8.42 3.63
CA HIS A 129 -3.42 9.08 2.34
C HIS A 129 -2.42 10.23 2.46
N TYR A 130 -2.49 11.03 3.54
CA TYR A 130 -1.50 12.07 3.83
C TYR A 130 -0.08 11.50 3.88
N TRP A 131 0.12 10.42 4.64
CA TRP A 131 1.41 9.72 4.70
C TRP A 131 1.86 9.26 3.32
N LEU A 132 0.99 8.57 2.57
CA LEU A 132 1.33 8.04 1.26
C LEU A 132 1.71 9.17 0.28
N PHE A 133 0.91 10.24 0.24
CA PHE A 133 1.04 11.33 -0.73
C PHE A 133 2.20 12.27 -0.42
N THR A 134 2.41 12.59 0.86
CA THR A 134 3.43 13.57 1.28
C THR A 134 4.76 12.93 1.65
N GLY A 135 4.77 11.66 2.06
CA GLY A 135 5.93 10.99 2.67
C GLY A 135 6.19 11.41 4.12
N ASP A 136 5.32 12.23 4.72
CA ASP A 136 5.46 12.64 6.12
C ASP A 136 4.96 11.54 7.07
N GLU A 137 5.85 11.07 7.94
CA GLU A 137 5.57 9.99 8.90
C GLU A 137 5.15 10.50 10.29
N SER A 138 5.02 11.83 10.48
CA SER A 138 4.77 12.47 11.78
C SER A 138 3.52 11.92 12.50
N TYR A 139 2.52 11.47 11.74
CA TYR A 139 1.26 10.96 12.27
C TYR A 139 1.11 9.44 12.17
N ASN A 140 2.11 8.71 11.66
CA ASN A 140 2.01 7.27 11.43
C ASN A 140 1.74 6.51 12.73
N ASN A 141 2.47 6.82 13.80
CA ASN A 141 2.31 6.13 15.07
C ASN A 141 0.91 6.32 15.65
N ILE A 142 0.39 7.56 15.68
CA ILE A 142 -0.93 7.81 16.23
C ILE A 142 -2.04 7.23 15.33
N THR A 143 -1.87 7.26 14.00
CA THR A 143 -2.79 6.64 13.04
C THR A 143 -2.84 5.13 13.26
N TRP A 144 -1.68 4.47 13.40
CA TRP A 144 -1.62 3.04 13.71
C TRP A 144 -2.30 2.72 15.05
N MET A 145 -1.98 3.46 16.10
CA MET A 145 -2.59 3.28 17.42
C MET A 145 -4.12 3.44 17.38
N ALA A 146 -4.60 4.43 16.63
CA ALA A 146 -6.02 4.71 16.45
C ALA A 146 -6.77 3.60 15.71
N LEU A 147 -6.20 3.09 14.60
CA LEU A 147 -6.81 2.00 13.84
C LEU A 147 -6.83 0.70 14.64
N VAL A 148 -5.76 0.39 15.38
CA VAL A 148 -5.66 -0.83 16.19
C VAL A 148 -6.60 -0.77 17.40
N SER A 149 -6.73 0.39 18.05
CA SER A 149 -7.55 0.52 19.27
C SER A 149 -9.05 0.32 19.02
N GLN A 150 -9.50 0.52 17.79
CA GLN A 150 -10.90 0.37 17.38
C GLN A 150 -11.22 -1.01 16.80
N ILE A 151 -10.25 -1.93 16.73
CA ILE A 151 -10.52 -3.33 16.33
C ILE A 151 -11.38 -4.00 17.40
N SER A 152 -12.59 -4.40 17.01
CA SER A 152 -13.55 -5.11 17.86
C SER A 152 -13.06 -6.51 18.26
N PRO A 153 -13.62 -7.13 19.32
CA PRO A 153 -13.29 -8.52 19.69
C PRO A 153 -13.51 -9.55 18.59
N THR A 154 -14.43 -9.26 17.66
CA THR A 154 -14.75 -10.07 16.48
C THR A 154 -13.82 -9.78 15.29
N ASN A 155 -12.84 -8.88 15.42
CA ASN A 155 -11.87 -8.50 14.39
C ASN A 155 -12.52 -8.05 13.07
N ASN A 156 -13.59 -7.25 13.17
CA ASN A 156 -14.42 -6.83 12.04
C ASN A 156 -14.93 -5.37 12.20
N TYR A 157 -14.28 -4.56 13.05
CA TYR A 157 -14.70 -3.18 13.32
C TYR A 157 -16.18 -3.04 13.71
N LEU A 158 -16.70 -3.95 14.53
CA LEU A 158 -18.03 -3.84 15.14
C LEU A 158 -17.92 -3.73 16.67
N PRO A 159 -17.48 -2.57 17.20
CA PRO A 159 -17.30 -2.40 18.64
C PRO A 159 -18.65 -2.29 19.38
N VAL A 160 -18.78 -2.99 20.50
CA VAL A 160 -20.00 -2.93 21.35
C VAL A 160 -20.29 -1.51 21.86
N ALA A 161 -19.26 -0.69 22.04
CA ALA A 161 -19.40 0.68 22.54
C ALA A 161 -20.19 1.61 21.61
N GLU A 162 -20.25 1.29 20.32
CA GLU A 162 -20.88 2.13 19.29
C GLU A 162 -22.24 1.58 18.82
N MET A 163 -22.70 0.46 19.40
CA MET A 163 -23.95 -0.22 19.05
C MET A 163 -25.20 0.67 18.98
N PHE A 164 -25.20 1.82 19.68
CA PHE A 164 -26.33 2.73 19.72
C PHE A 164 -26.62 3.44 18.38
N ASP A 165 -25.65 3.50 17.46
CA ASP A 165 -25.78 4.20 16.17
C ASP A 165 -24.99 3.54 15.03
N GLU A 166 -24.71 2.24 15.16
CA GLU A 166 -23.79 1.53 14.27
C GLU A 166 -24.45 1.06 12.96
N GLY A 167 -24.06 1.70 11.85
CA GLY A 167 -24.40 1.34 10.48
C GLY A 167 -23.40 0.41 9.80
N ASN A 168 -23.80 -0.16 8.66
CA ASN A 168 -22.88 -0.91 7.80
C ASN A 168 -21.88 0.02 7.09
N ASP A 169 -22.30 1.25 6.80
CA ASP A 169 -21.47 2.35 6.34
C ASP A 169 -20.42 2.75 7.38
N ASP A 170 -20.76 2.83 8.67
CA ASP A 170 -19.79 3.12 9.72
C ASP A 170 -18.60 2.14 9.70
N ILE A 171 -18.92 0.86 9.67
CA ILE A 171 -17.94 -0.24 9.55
C ILE A 171 -17.15 -0.13 8.25
N ALA A 172 -17.81 0.24 7.15
CA ALA A 172 -17.16 0.36 5.85
C ALA A 172 -16.06 1.43 5.87
N PHE A 173 -16.27 2.58 6.51
CA PHE A 173 -15.25 3.63 6.62
C PHE A 173 -13.99 3.18 7.38
N TRP A 174 -14.15 2.38 8.45
CA TRP A 174 -13.00 1.76 9.13
C TRP A 174 -12.35 0.67 8.29
N ALA A 175 -13.15 -0.13 7.58
CA ALA A 175 -12.64 -1.14 6.66
C ALA A 175 -11.88 -0.52 5.49
N PHE A 176 -12.25 0.67 4.99
CA PHE A 176 -11.50 1.36 3.95
C PHE A 176 -10.10 1.75 4.42
N ALA A 177 -9.97 2.26 5.64
CA ALA A 177 -8.68 2.58 6.25
C ALA A 177 -7.80 1.32 6.39
N ALA A 178 -8.37 0.23 6.90
CA ALA A 178 -7.66 -1.05 7.00
C ALA A 178 -7.29 -1.63 5.64
N MET A 179 -8.18 -1.54 4.65
CA MET A 179 -7.91 -2.01 3.29
C MET A 179 -6.80 -1.16 2.65
N PHE A 180 -6.79 0.15 2.89
CA PHE A 180 -5.74 1.04 2.40
C PHE A 180 -4.39 0.72 3.06
N ALA A 181 -4.40 0.48 4.38
CA ALA A 181 -3.24 0.03 5.12
C ALA A 181 -2.67 -1.28 4.56
N ALA A 182 -3.52 -2.24 4.21
CA ALA A 182 -3.12 -3.49 3.56
C ALA A 182 -2.53 -3.25 2.16
N GLU A 183 -3.19 -2.45 1.33
CA GLU A 183 -2.78 -2.13 -0.05
C GLU A 183 -1.41 -1.44 -0.11
N HIS A 184 -1.07 -0.65 0.91
CA HIS A 184 0.14 0.18 0.95
C HIS A 184 1.16 -0.30 1.98
N SER A 185 1.03 -1.53 2.49
CA SER A 185 1.98 -2.14 3.43
C SER A 185 2.22 -1.31 4.70
N PHE A 186 1.19 -0.63 5.19
CA PHE A 186 1.23 0.03 6.50
C PHE A 186 1.34 -1.04 7.61
N PRO A 187 2.08 -0.79 8.71
CA PRO A 187 2.40 -1.83 9.70
C PRO A 187 1.17 -2.57 10.23
N ASP A 188 1.19 -3.91 10.18
CA ASP A 188 0.10 -4.75 10.67
C ASP A 188 -0.15 -4.59 12.19
N PRO A 189 -1.37 -4.93 12.67
CA PRO A 189 -1.67 -5.01 14.11
C PRO A 189 -0.79 -6.02 14.86
N PRO A 190 -0.66 -5.89 16.19
CA PRO A 190 0.20 -6.79 16.96
C PRO A 190 -0.37 -8.22 17.04
N SER A 191 0.35 -9.15 16.45
CA SER A 191 0.10 -10.60 16.52
C SER A 191 0.57 -11.21 17.86
N PRO A 192 -0.12 -12.24 18.42
CA PRO A 192 -1.27 -12.94 17.88
C PRO A 192 -2.63 -12.33 18.27
N ARG A 193 -2.62 -11.20 18.99
CA ARG A 193 -3.84 -10.59 19.54
C ARG A 193 -4.83 -10.18 18.46
N TYR A 194 -4.33 -9.57 17.39
CA TYR A 194 -5.12 -9.13 16.25
C TYR A 194 -4.59 -9.78 14.96
N PRO A 195 -5.47 -10.07 13.98
CA PRO A 195 -5.06 -10.53 12.67
C PRO A 195 -4.55 -9.36 11.80
N SER A 196 -4.04 -9.64 10.61
CA SER A 196 -3.57 -8.61 9.67
C SER A 196 -4.70 -7.70 9.18
N TRP A 197 -4.35 -6.52 8.66
CA TRP A 197 -5.33 -5.59 8.08
C TRP A 197 -6.18 -6.25 6.99
N LEU A 198 -5.56 -7.04 6.11
CA LEU A 198 -6.26 -7.82 5.09
C LEU A 198 -7.31 -8.73 5.73
N ARG A 199 -6.94 -9.50 6.76
CA ARG A 199 -7.85 -10.46 7.37
C ARG A 199 -9.02 -9.78 8.09
N ILE A 200 -8.81 -8.59 8.65
CA ILE A 200 -9.90 -7.77 9.20
C ILE A 200 -10.89 -7.38 8.09
N CYS A 201 -10.38 -6.94 6.93
CA CYS A 201 -11.22 -6.62 5.77
C CYS A 201 -12.00 -7.83 5.25
N GLU A 202 -11.38 -9.03 5.24
CA GLU A 202 -12.07 -10.28 4.90
C GLU A 202 -13.20 -10.59 5.87
N ASN A 203 -13.00 -10.41 7.18
CA ASN A 203 -14.04 -10.62 8.18
C ASN A 203 -15.21 -9.62 8.01
N VAL A 204 -14.92 -8.34 7.72
CA VAL A 204 -15.96 -7.34 7.42
C VAL A 204 -16.75 -7.74 6.17
N PHE A 205 -16.07 -8.20 5.13
CA PHE A 205 -16.72 -8.70 3.91
C PHE A 205 -17.64 -9.89 4.21
N ASP A 206 -17.20 -10.87 4.99
CA ASP A 206 -18.00 -12.05 5.35
C ASP A 206 -19.27 -11.66 6.15
N ASP A 207 -19.14 -10.66 7.03
CA ASP A 207 -20.25 -10.08 7.76
C ASP A 207 -21.24 -9.36 6.83
N PHE A 208 -20.76 -8.57 5.87
CA PHE A 208 -21.61 -7.91 4.88
C PHE A 208 -22.35 -8.92 4.01
N VAL A 209 -21.68 -9.98 3.53
CA VAL A 209 -22.33 -11.09 2.84
C VAL A 209 -23.47 -11.65 3.68
N THR A 210 -23.17 -12.00 4.94
CA THR A 210 -24.15 -12.61 5.84
C THR A 210 -25.37 -11.71 6.06
N ARG A 211 -25.16 -10.40 6.26
CA ARG A 211 -26.25 -9.42 6.51
C ARG A 211 -27.06 -9.16 5.24
N TRP A 212 -26.41 -9.03 4.09
CA TRP A 212 -27.06 -8.83 2.78
C TRP A 212 -27.95 -10.02 2.42
N GLU A 213 -27.50 -11.26 2.70
CA GLU A 213 -28.31 -12.45 2.46
C GLU A 213 -29.49 -12.55 3.44
N LYS A 214 -29.26 -12.25 4.73
CA LYS A 214 -30.33 -12.23 5.73
C LYS A 214 -31.42 -11.20 5.43
N SER A 215 -31.09 -10.11 4.75
CA SER A 215 -32.03 -9.06 4.35
C SER A 215 -32.67 -9.29 2.97
N SER A 216 -32.50 -10.48 2.37
CA SER A 216 -32.99 -10.77 1.02
C SER A 216 -34.50 -10.97 0.90
N ASP A 217 -35.19 -11.07 2.03
CA ASP A 217 -36.66 -11.05 2.13
C ASP A 217 -37.28 -9.72 1.65
N THR A 218 -36.50 -8.64 1.68
CA THR A 218 -36.87 -7.30 1.24
C THR A 218 -35.95 -6.84 0.11
N CYS A 219 -36.50 -6.23 -0.93
CA CYS A 219 -35.79 -5.70 -2.09
C CYS A 219 -34.91 -6.72 -2.85
N GLY A 220 -35.10 -8.02 -2.60
CA GLY A 220 -34.31 -9.11 -3.18
C GLY A 220 -32.81 -9.01 -2.85
N GLY A 221 -32.48 -8.51 -1.66
CA GLY A 221 -31.12 -8.31 -1.17
C GLY A 221 -30.86 -6.89 -0.68
N GLY A 222 -29.59 -6.55 -0.47
CA GLY A 222 -29.14 -5.22 -0.08
C GLY A 222 -28.89 -5.09 1.41
N LEU A 223 -27.75 -4.53 1.79
CA LEU A 223 -27.49 -4.13 3.16
C LEU A 223 -28.52 -3.06 3.56
N ARG A 224 -29.05 -3.21 4.78
CA ARG A 224 -29.71 -2.12 5.49
C ARG A 224 -28.68 -1.06 5.86
N TRP A 225 -29.13 0.15 6.12
CA TRP A 225 -28.28 1.19 6.68
C TRP A 225 -27.70 0.70 8.01
N GLN A 226 -28.58 0.43 8.98
CA GLN A 226 -28.20 0.02 10.34
C GLN A 226 -27.87 -1.48 10.48
N VAL A 227 -27.01 -1.82 11.44
CA VAL A 227 -26.66 -3.22 11.79
C VAL A 227 -27.66 -3.83 12.76
N PHE A 228 -28.25 -3.02 13.64
CA PHE A 228 -29.12 -3.47 14.72
C PHE A 228 -30.57 -3.07 14.47
N SER A 229 -31.50 -3.99 14.70
CA SER A 229 -32.94 -3.77 14.46
C SER A 229 -33.61 -2.76 15.39
N SER A 230 -32.92 -2.38 16.47
CA SER A 230 -33.37 -1.35 17.40
C SER A 230 -33.00 0.07 16.94
N SER A 231 -32.11 0.22 15.97
CA SER A 231 -31.59 1.52 15.54
C SER A 231 -32.54 2.22 14.58
N ALA A 232 -32.61 3.55 14.68
CA ALA A 232 -33.34 4.37 13.71
C ALA A 232 -32.70 4.23 12.33
N GLY A 233 -33.51 4.00 11.29
CA GLY A 233 -32.99 3.70 9.95
C GLY A 233 -32.78 2.23 9.63
N TRP A 234 -33.14 1.30 10.55
CA TRP A 234 -33.13 -0.14 10.26
C TRP A 234 -33.91 -0.52 9.00
N ASP A 235 -35.06 0.11 8.78
CA ASP A 235 -35.92 -0.13 7.61
C ASP A 235 -35.56 0.73 6.38
N TYR A 236 -34.31 1.19 6.32
CA TYR A 236 -33.76 1.93 5.19
C TYR A 236 -32.60 1.14 4.57
N LYS A 237 -32.57 1.03 3.24
CA LYS A 237 -31.42 0.48 2.49
C LYS A 237 -30.84 1.61 1.64
N ASN A 238 -29.59 1.97 1.89
CA ASN A 238 -28.98 3.15 1.28
C ASN A 238 -27.78 2.81 0.37
N SER A 239 -27.40 3.80 -0.41
CA SER A 239 -26.28 3.73 -1.35
C SER A 239 -24.94 3.66 -0.67
N ILE A 240 -24.73 4.32 0.46
CA ILE A 240 -23.41 4.32 1.11
C ILE A 240 -23.05 2.95 1.70
N SER A 241 -23.98 2.24 2.35
CA SER A 241 -23.71 0.90 2.88
C SER A 241 -23.45 -0.12 1.78
N ASN A 242 -24.26 -0.08 0.70
CA ASN A 242 -24.11 -1.02 -0.41
C ASN A 242 -22.93 -0.65 -1.33
N GLY A 243 -22.71 0.64 -1.57
CA GLY A 243 -21.56 1.17 -2.28
C GLY A 243 -20.25 0.87 -1.55
N GLY A 244 -20.26 0.94 -0.21
CA GLY A 244 -19.11 0.55 0.60
C GLY A 244 -18.81 -0.94 0.55
N PHE A 245 -19.85 -1.80 0.60
CA PHE A 245 -19.67 -3.23 0.35
C PHE A 245 -19.14 -3.52 -1.06
N PHE A 246 -19.68 -2.87 -2.08
CA PHE A 246 -19.21 -2.97 -3.46
C PHE A 246 -17.73 -2.59 -3.59
N GLN A 247 -17.35 -1.42 -3.06
CA GLN A 247 -15.97 -0.92 -3.11
C GLN A 247 -15.00 -1.88 -2.39
N LEU A 248 -15.34 -2.33 -1.17
CA LEU A 248 -14.51 -3.26 -0.40
C LEU A 248 -14.34 -4.59 -1.13
N ALA A 249 -15.43 -5.14 -1.68
CA ALA A 249 -15.40 -6.38 -2.46
C ALA A 249 -14.52 -6.22 -3.72
N ALA A 250 -14.64 -5.12 -4.46
CA ALA A 250 -13.80 -4.86 -5.63
C ALA A 250 -12.31 -4.77 -5.26
N ARG A 251 -11.98 -4.07 -4.17
CA ARG A 251 -10.60 -3.91 -3.67
C ARG A 251 -10.01 -5.24 -3.20
N LEU A 252 -10.75 -6.03 -2.44
CA LEU A 252 -10.36 -7.39 -2.06
C LEU A 252 -10.15 -8.29 -3.27
N ALA A 253 -11.02 -8.22 -4.29
CA ALA A 253 -10.85 -8.97 -5.52
C ALA A 253 -9.54 -8.61 -6.24
N ARG A 254 -9.26 -7.31 -6.38
CA ARG A 254 -8.02 -6.81 -6.99
C ARG A 254 -6.77 -7.22 -6.19
N TYR A 255 -6.81 -7.08 -4.87
CA TYR A 255 -5.67 -7.33 -4.01
C TYR A 255 -5.33 -8.82 -3.88
N THR A 256 -6.36 -9.67 -3.75
CA THR A 256 -6.18 -11.11 -3.49
C THR A 256 -6.14 -11.97 -4.74
N GLY A 257 -6.76 -11.52 -5.84
CA GLY A 257 -7.01 -12.31 -7.04
C GLY A 257 -8.15 -13.34 -6.88
N ASN A 258 -8.90 -13.31 -5.78
CA ASN A 258 -9.97 -14.26 -5.50
C ASN A 258 -11.28 -13.86 -6.21
N GLY A 259 -11.81 -14.76 -7.05
CA GLY A 259 -13.03 -14.55 -7.83
C GLY A 259 -14.33 -14.46 -7.02
N THR A 260 -14.35 -14.90 -5.77
CA THR A 260 -15.53 -14.75 -4.89
C THR A 260 -15.83 -13.28 -4.63
N TYR A 261 -14.82 -12.48 -4.29
CA TYR A 261 -15.00 -11.04 -4.06
C TYR A 261 -15.47 -10.32 -5.32
N LEU A 262 -14.95 -10.71 -6.49
CA LEU A 262 -15.38 -10.19 -7.78
C LEU A 262 -16.88 -10.46 -8.01
N THR A 263 -17.32 -11.70 -7.76
CA THR A 263 -18.72 -12.11 -7.93
C THR A 263 -19.65 -11.29 -7.02
N TRP A 264 -19.23 -11.02 -5.80
CA TRP A 264 -19.98 -10.19 -4.87
C TRP A 264 -20.01 -8.72 -5.26
N ALA A 265 -18.90 -8.15 -5.73
CA ALA A 265 -18.90 -6.80 -6.26
C ALA A 265 -19.89 -6.64 -7.44
N GLU A 266 -19.91 -7.59 -8.38
CA GLU A 266 -20.90 -7.58 -9.48
C GLU A 266 -22.33 -7.72 -8.94
N LYS A 267 -22.57 -8.64 -8.00
CA LYS A 267 -23.89 -8.86 -7.39
C LYS A 267 -24.44 -7.62 -6.69
N VAL A 268 -23.60 -6.88 -5.97
CA VAL A 268 -24.00 -5.66 -5.26
C VAL A 268 -24.25 -4.51 -6.23
N TRP A 269 -23.42 -4.37 -7.27
CA TRP A 269 -23.67 -3.41 -8.35
C TRP A 269 -25.02 -3.69 -9.02
N ASP A 270 -25.23 -4.93 -9.48
CA ASP A 270 -26.44 -5.31 -10.21
C ASP A 270 -27.69 -5.17 -9.34
N TRP A 271 -27.57 -5.40 -8.03
CA TRP A 271 -28.65 -5.11 -7.09
C TRP A 271 -28.95 -3.61 -7.01
N SER A 272 -27.93 -2.78 -6.85
CA SER A 272 -28.06 -1.33 -6.72
C SER A 272 -28.65 -0.70 -7.99
N GLU A 273 -28.26 -1.21 -9.16
CA GLU A 273 -28.80 -0.81 -10.46
C GLU A 273 -30.27 -1.25 -10.61
N ARG A 274 -30.57 -2.51 -10.27
CA ARG A 274 -31.92 -3.08 -10.41
C ARG A 274 -32.97 -2.38 -9.57
N ILE A 275 -32.64 -1.99 -8.33
CA ILE A 275 -33.58 -1.27 -7.46
C ILE A 275 -33.58 0.25 -7.74
N GLY A 276 -32.66 0.75 -8.57
CA GLY A 276 -32.60 2.14 -8.99
C GLY A 276 -31.77 3.06 -8.11
N LEU A 277 -31.01 2.56 -7.13
CA LEU A 277 -30.04 3.39 -6.38
C LEU A 277 -28.95 3.93 -7.30
N VAL A 278 -28.50 3.10 -8.25
CA VAL A 278 -27.67 3.53 -9.38
C VAL A 278 -28.57 3.50 -10.61
N GLU A 279 -28.84 4.64 -11.22
CA GLU A 279 -29.71 4.70 -12.38
C GLU A 279 -29.05 4.04 -13.61
N ALA A 280 -29.74 3.09 -14.25
CA ALA A 280 -29.15 2.29 -15.32
C ALA A 280 -28.78 3.10 -16.58
N THR A 281 -29.45 4.24 -16.83
CA THR A 281 -29.23 5.06 -18.02
C THR A 281 -28.15 6.11 -17.80
N ASP A 282 -28.35 6.99 -16.81
CA ASP A 282 -27.52 8.18 -16.63
C ASP A 282 -26.55 8.05 -15.46
N LEU A 283 -26.56 6.91 -14.75
CA LEU A 283 -25.68 6.59 -13.63
C LEU A 283 -25.75 7.60 -12.46
N ASN A 284 -26.88 8.31 -12.33
CA ASN A 284 -27.17 9.07 -11.12
C ASN A 284 -27.20 8.10 -9.92
N VAL A 285 -26.64 8.54 -8.78
CA VAL A 285 -26.63 7.73 -7.55
C VAL A 285 -27.45 8.43 -6.49
N TYR A 286 -28.58 7.83 -6.15
CA TYR A 286 -29.56 8.32 -5.19
C TYR A 286 -29.29 7.78 -3.78
N ASP A 287 -29.90 8.38 -2.76
CA ASP A 287 -29.51 8.12 -1.37
C ASP A 287 -29.92 6.73 -0.88
N GLY A 288 -31.16 6.32 -1.12
CA GLY A 288 -31.66 5.08 -0.55
C GLY A 288 -33.14 4.84 -0.80
N ALA A 289 -33.68 3.84 -0.11
CA ALA A 289 -35.10 3.53 -0.15
C ALA A 289 -35.58 2.87 1.15
N GLY A 290 -36.80 3.22 1.55
CA GLY A 290 -37.51 2.57 2.65
C GLY A 290 -38.03 1.18 2.24
N ILE A 291 -38.07 0.26 3.19
CA ILE A 291 -38.64 -1.09 2.98
C ILE A 291 -39.92 -1.34 3.78
N ASP A 292 -40.20 -0.47 4.75
CA ASP A 292 -41.37 -0.53 5.61
C ASP A 292 -42.66 -0.21 4.85
N SER A 293 -43.80 -0.38 5.50
CA SER A 293 -45.09 0.09 4.98
C SER A 293 -45.46 -0.45 3.58
N GLY A 294 -44.92 -1.61 3.19
CA GLY A 294 -45.10 -2.22 1.87
C GLY A 294 -44.27 -1.59 0.75
N LEU A 295 -43.37 -0.65 1.05
CA LEU A 295 -42.55 0.05 0.07
C LEU A 295 -41.55 -0.88 -0.61
N ASN A 296 -40.87 -1.76 0.13
CA ASN A 296 -39.95 -2.75 -0.43
C ASN A 296 -38.96 -2.18 -1.48
N CYS A 297 -38.36 -1.01 -1.20
CA CYS A 297 -37.48 -0.24 -2.08
C CYS A 297 -38.13 0.33 -3.37
N THR A 298 -39.45 0.44 -3.47
CA THR A 298 -40.14 0.99 -4.66
C THR A 298 -40.19 2.52 -4.71
N LYS A 299 -39.98 3.20 -3.57
CA LYS A 299 -39.90 4.66 -3.48
C LYS A 299 -38.50 5.05 -3.05
N LEU A 300 -37.75 5.63 -3.98
CA LEU A 300 -36.39 6.09 -3.77
C LEU A 300 -36.39 7.49 -3.14
N ASP A 301 -35.41 7.73 -2.27
CA ASP A 301 -34.95 9.07 -1.93
C ASP A 301 -33.95 9.52 -3.00
N HIS A 302 -34.34 10.47 -3.84
CA HIS A 302 -33.52 10.98 -4.93
C HIS A 302 -32.49 12.03 -4.51
N THR A 303 -32.28 12.24 -3.21
CA THR A 303 -31.18 13.09 -2.73
C THR A 303 -29.85 12.54 -3.24
N GLN A 304 -28.99 13.42 -3.74
CA GLN A 304 -27.69 13.04 -4.30
C GLN A 304 -26.58 13.67 -3.48
N TRP A 305 -25.79 12.80 -2.84
CA TRP A 305 -24.64 13.16 -2.01
C TRP A 305 -23.33 12.81 -2.71
N SER A 306 -22.30 13.65 -2.56
CA SER A 306 -21.05 13.46 -3.32
C SER A 306 -20.32 12.15 -2.99
N TYR A 307 -20.39 11.71 -1.73
CA TYR A 307 -19.76 10.47 -1.29
C TYR A 307 -20.44 9.20 -1.87
N ASN A 308 -21.74 9.27 -2.19
CA ASN A 308 -22.49 8.16 -2.78
C ASN A 308 -22.00 7.93 -4.23
N ILE A 309 -21.93 8.97 -5.06
CA ILE A 309 -21.38 8.81 -6.41
C ILE A 309 -19.90 8.38 -6.37
N ALA A 310 -19.14 8.92 -5.40
CA ALA A 310 -17.70 8.68 -5.31
C ALA A 310 -17.35 7.25 -4.87
N VAL A 311 -18.11 6.65 -3.95
CA VAL A 311 -17.88 5.27 -3.49
C VAL A 311 -18.08 4.26 -4.64
N TYR A 312 -19.11 4.46 -5.47
CA TYR A 312 -19.33 3.66 -6.68
C TYR A 312 -18.31 3.97 -7.78
N LEU A 313 -17.92 5.23 -7.96
CA LEU A 313 -16.90 5.63 -8.94
C LEU A 313 -15.59 4.87 -8.70
N TYR A 314 -15.11 4.88 -7.47
CA TYR A 314 -13.87 4.20 -7.13
C TYR A 314 -14.00 2.68 -7.20
N GLY A 315 -15.08 2.11 -6.69
CA GLY A 315 -15.36 0.67 -6.85
C GLY A 315 -15.38 0.24 -8.32
N ALA A 316 -16.02 1.01 -9.20
CA ALA A 316 -16.05 0.75 -10.65
C ALA A 316 -14.65 0.86 -11.28
N ALA A 317 -13.84 1.84 -10.86
CA ALA A 317 -12.47 2.01 -11.30
C ALA A 317 -11.58 0.80 -10.89
N VAL A 318 -11.81 0.27 -9.69
CA VAL A 318 -11.18 -0.98 -9.24
C VAL A 318 -11.60 -2.14 -10.13
N MET A 319 -12.90 -2.30 -10.40
CA MET A 319 -13.41 -3.34 -11.30
C MET A 319 -12.85 -3.24 -12.73
N HIS A 320 -12.66 -2.02 -13.25
CA HIS A 320 -11.96 -1.79 -14.52
C HIS A 320 -10.51 -2.31 -14.50
N ASN A 321 -9.83 -2.19 -13.36
CA ASN A 321 -8.41 -2.51 -13.18
C ASN A 321 -8.13 -3.94 -12.69
N ILE A 322 -9.16 -4.74 -12.36
CA ILE A 322 -8.96 -6.13 -11.89
C ILE A 322 -8.26 -6.97 -12.97
N THR A 323 -7.16 -7.59 -12.56
CA THR A 323 -6.42 -8.57 -13.35
C THR A 323 -6.77 -9.99 -12.89
N VAL A 324 -7.67 -10.68 -13.59
CA VAL A 324 -7.93 -12.12 -13.36
C VAL A 324 -7.35 -12.98 -14.49
N PRO A 325 -7.05 -14.27 -14.22
CA PRO A 325 -6.62 -15.22 -15.24
C PRO A 325 -7.60 -15.31 -16.42
N ALA A 326 -7.08 -15.64 -17.61
CA ALA A 326 -7.89 -15.86 -18.80
C ALA A 326 -8.88 -17.02 -18.58
N GLY A 327 -10.14 -16.85 -18.99
CA GLY A 327 -11.21 -17.85 -18.85
C GLY A 327 -12.36 -17.47 -17.90
N THR A 328 -12.23 -16.38 -17.14
CA THR A 328 -13.23 -15.87 -16.17
C THR A 328 -14.25 -14.87 -16.77
N GLY A 329 -14.18 -14.59 -18.07
CA GLY A 329 -15.06 -13.61 -18.75
C GLY A 329 -14.70 -12.13 -18.54
N VAL A 330 -13.77 -11.79 -17.63
CA VAL A 330 -13.46 -10.39 -17.27
C VAL A 330 -12.81 -9.58 -18.40
N ARG A 331 -12.02 -10.20 -19.29
CA ARG A 331 -11.45 -9.50 -20.47
C ARG A 331 -12.54 -8.94 -21.41
N GLN A 332 -13.72 -9.58 -21.48
CA GLN A 332 -14.87 -9.09 -22.25
C GLN A 332 -15.67 -7.99 -21.51
N ARG A 333 -15.57 -7.93 -20.16
CA ARG A 333 -16.33 -6.97 -19.33
C ARG A 333 -15.58 -5.68 -19.00
N ARG A 334 -14.29 -5.57 -19.36
CA ARG A 334 -13.50 -4.34 -19.14
C ARG A 334 -14.15 -3.09 -19.74
N GLY A 335 -14.80 -3.22 -20.90
CA GLY A 335 -15.52 -2.11 -21.54
C GLY A 335 -16.69 -1.58 -20.70
N VAL A 336 -17.46 -2.47 -20.06
CA VAL A 336 -18.62 -2.09 -19.23
C VAL A 336 -18.15 -1.27 -18.01
N TRP A 337 -17.13 -1.75 -17.31
CA TRP A 337 -16.59 -1.05 -16.14
C TRP A 337 -15.89 0.26 -16.52
N THR A 338 -15.28 0.34 -17.71
CA THR A 338 -14.77 1.61 -18.25
C THR A 338 -15.89 2.63 -18.41
N ASN A 339 -16.98 2.26 -19.08
CA ASN A 339 -18.12 3.14 -19.30
C ASN A 339 -18.78 3.57 -17.98
N ARG A 340 -18.92 2.64 -17.03
CA ARG A 340 -19.44 2.93 -15.68
C ARG A 340 -18.55 3.94 -14.96
N THR A 341 -17.24 3.74 -14.92
CA THR A 341 -16.29 4.68 -14.30
C THR A 341 -16.36 6.06 -14.95
N GLU A 342 -16.31 6.14 -16.28
CA GLU A 342 -16.36 7.41 -17.01
C GLU A 342 -17.68 8.15 -16.84
N GLY A 343 -18.79 7.40 -16.85
CA GLY A 343 -20.14 7.92 -16.67
C GLY A 343 -20.39 8.42 -15.25
N LEU A 344 -20.00 7.67 -14.22
CA LEU A 344 -20.06 8.10 -12.83
C LEU A 344 -19.22 9.38 -12.60
N LEU A 345 -18.03 9.47 -13.20
CA LEU A 345 -17.23 10.70 -13.18
C LEU A 345 -17.95 11.85 -13.91
N GLY A 346 -18.63 11.56 -15.02
CA GLY A 346 -19.59 12.44 -15.70
C GLY A 346 -20.61 13.06 -14.76
N VAL A 347 -21.32 12.21 -14.02
CA VAL A 347 -22.33 12.63 -13.04
C VAL A 347 -21.70 13.43 -11.92
N ALA A 348 -20.59 12.95 -11.36
CA ALA A 348 -19.89 13.65 -10.28
C ALA A 348 -19.50 15.08 -10.67
N GLU A 349 -18.91 15.25 -11.85
CA GLU A 349 -18.57 16.57 -12.40
C GLU A 349 -19.81 17.46 -12.57
N ARG A 350 -20.88 16.92 -13.16
CA ARG A 350 -22.12 17.67 -13.40
C ARG A 350 -22.80 18.13 -12.12
N MET A 351 -22.92 17.24 -11.13
CA MET A 351 -23.73 17.46 -9.93
C MET A 351 -22.99 18.23 -8.85
N PHE A 352 -21.68 17.97 -8.68
CA PHE A 352 -20.91 18.50 -7.55
C PHE A 352 -19.88 19.55 -7.96
N PHE A 353 -19.64 19.78 -9.26
CA PHE A 353 -18.78 20.86 -9.76
C PHE A 353 -19.52 21.82 -10.71
N GLY A 354 -20.77 21.51 -11.08
CA GLY A 354 -21.56 22.24 -12.07
C GLY A 354 -22.54 23.27 -11.49
N ALA A 355 -22.47 23.59 -10.19
CA ALA A 355 -23.40 24.53 -9.56
C ALA A 355 -23.32 25.92 -10.22
N ASP A 356 -24.37 26.27 -10.97
CA ASP A 356 -24.62 27.59 -11.57
C ASP A 356 -26.12 27.88 -11.38
N ASP A 357 -26.48 28.62 -10.33
CA ASP A 357 -27.88 28.80 -9.93
C ASP A 357 -28.58 29.99 -10.62
N GLY A 358 -27.89 30.71 -11.50
CA GLY A 358 -28.50 31.74 -12.35
C GLY A 358 -29.18 32.90 -11.61
N GLY A 359 -28.97 33.13 -10.30
CA GLY A 359 -29.74 34.16 -9.58
C GLY A 359 -29.18 34.62 -8.23
N SER A 360 -28.83 35.91 -8.16
CA SER A 360 -28.46 36.72 -6.97
C SER A 360 -27.13 36.40 -6.25
N ASP A 361 -26.11 37.17 -6.62
CA ASP A 361 -24.92 37.64 -5.87
C ASP A 361 -23.98 36.66 -5.13
N GLY A 362 -24.29 35.36 -4.99
CA GLY A 362 -23.46 34.38 -4.27
C GLY A 362 -22.71 33.34 -5.12
N LEU A 363 -23.26 32.93 -6.27
CA LEU A 363 -22.83 31.72 -6.99
C LEU A 363 -22.06 31.94 -8.30
N LYS A 364 -21.79 33.19 -8.71
CA LYS A 364 -21.00 33.49 -9.93
C LYS A 364 -19.59 32.86 -9.97
N ASN A 365 -19.11 32.31 -8.84
CA ASN A 365 -17.78 31.73 -8.69
C ASN A 365 -17.79 30.22 -8.30
N ALA A 366 -18.94 29.54 -8.28
CA ALA A 366 -19.03 28.13 -7.87
C ALA A 366 -18.73 27.12 -9.00
N SER A 367 -18.81 27.56 -10.27
CA SER A 367 -18.51 26.70 -11.42
C SER A 367 -17.08 26.15 -11.34
N GLY A 368 -16.95 24.82 -11.36
CA GLY A 368 -15.67 24.13 -11.24
C GLY A 368 -15.16 23.95 -9.81
N VAL A 369 -15.96 24.27 -8.78
CA VAL A 369 -15.67 24.08 -7.35
C VAL A 369 -16.59 23.02 -6.77
N MET A 370 -16.07 22.15 -5.90
CA MET A 370 -16.90 21.16 -5.20
C MET A 370 -17.92 21.80 -4.25
N VAL A 371 -19.18 21.43 -4.42
CA VAL A 371 -20.32 21.88 -3.61
C VAL A 371 -21.25 20.70 -3.30
N GLU A 372 -21.67 20.55 -2.04
CA GLU A 372 -22.79 19.65 -1.68
C GLU A 372 -24.13 20.33 -2.03
N GLN A 373 -24.59 20.13 -3.27
CA GLN A 373 -25.79 20.81 -3.79
C GLN A 373 -27.07 20.61 -2.94
N ALA A 374 -27.16 19.52 -2.17
CA ALA A 374 -28.34 19.20 -1.37
C ALA A 374 -28.45 20.03 -0.07
N CYS A 375 -27.35 20.61 0.44
CA CYS A 375 -27.35 21.29 1.74
C CYS A 375 -26.43 22.53 1.84
N GLU A 376 -25.43 22.67 0.97
CA GLU A 376 -24.39 23.70 1.11
C GLU A 376 -24.90 25.07 0.60
N LEU A 377 -25.89 25.07 -0.29
CA LEU A 377 -26.42 26.31 -0.86
C LEU A 377 -27.42 27.00 0.07
N ASP A 378 -28.14 26.23 0.89
CA ASP A 378 -29.12 26.73 1.87
C ASP A 378 -28.61 26.67 3.32
N TRP A 379 -27.31 26.36 3.51
CA TRP A 379 -26.64 26.30 4.80
C TRP A 379 -27.25 25.29 5.78
N SER A 380 -27.84 24.22 5.25
CA SER A 380 -28.51 23.18 6.04
C SER A 380 -27.61 21.97 6.35
N CYS A 381 -26.36 21.96 5.89
CA CYS A 381 -25.48 20.80 6.07
C CYS A 381 -25.25 20.44 7.55
N ASP A 382 -25.31 19.15 7.85
CA ASP A 382 -24.99 18.61 9.17
C ASP A 382 -23.50 18.22 9.33
N VAL A 383 -23.15 17.68 10.50
CA VAL A 383 -21.78 17.30 10.87
C VAL A 383 -21.15 16.27 9.92
N ASP A 384 -21.97 15.40 9.34
CA ASP A 384 -21.55 14.32 8.46
C ASP A 384 -21.32 14.85 7.05
N GLN A 385 -22.27 15.64 6.56
CA GLN A 385 -22.28 16.20 5.21
C GLN A 385 -21.10 17.15 4.96
N PHE A 386 -20.58 17.82 6.00
CA PHE A 386 -19.35 18.62 5.90
C PHE A 386 -18.10 17.82 5.50
N SER A 387 -18.13 16.49 5.61
CA SER A 387 -17.02 15.60 5.25
C SER A 387 -17.15 14.98 3.85
N PHE A 388 -18.30 15.07 3.18
CA PHE A 388 -18.56 14.32 1.95
C PHE A 388 -17.63 14.70 0.79
N LYS A 389 -17.33 16.01 0.65
CA LYS A 389 -16.34 16.52 -0.32
C LYS A 389 -14.95 15.91 -0.14
N ALA A 390 -14.59 15.51 1.09
CA ALA A 390 -13.32 14.82 1.35
C ALA A 390 -13.24 13.49 0.59
N TYR A 391 -14.31 12.71 0.64
CA TYR A 391 -14.36 11.38 0.02
C TYR A 391 -14.51 11.48 -1.49
N LEU A 392 -15.27 12.47 -1.98
CA LEU A 392 -15.31 12.80 -3.40
C LEU A 392 -13.90 13.10 -3.93
N ALA A 393 -13.14 13.96 -3.25
CA ALA A 393 -11.77 14.29 -3.64
C ALA A 393 -10.86 13.05 -3.66
N ARG A 394 -10.82 12.31 -2.54
CA ARG A 394 -9.99 11.12 -2.35
C ARG A 394 -10.25 10.06 -3.42
N TRP A 395 -11.50 9.65 -3.57
CA TRP A 395 -11.87 8.56 -4.46
C TRP A 395 -11.83 8.94 -5.94
N MET A 396 -12.03 10.22 -6.28
CA MET A 396 -11.70 10.71 -7.63
C MET A 396 -10.20 10.60 -7.91
N ALA A 397 -9.35 10.99 -6.94
CA ALA A 397 -7.90 10.89 -7.08
C ALA A 397 -7.45 9.44 -7.25
N ASP A 398 -7.90 8.54 -6.37
CA ASP A 398 -7.55 7.10 -6.43
C ASP A 398 -8.02 6.45 -7.73
N THR A 399 -9.19 6.86 -8.25
CA THR A 399 -9.67 6.43 -9.57
C THR A 399 -8.65 6.71 -10.67
N THR A 400 -7.91 7.82 -10.61
CA THR A 400 -6.89 8.15 -11.61
C THR A 400 -5.64 7.26 -11.56
N VAL A 401 -5.37 6.62 -10.42
CA VAL A 401 -4.30 5.62 -10.29
C VAL A 401 -4.65 4.37 -11.10
N LEU A 402 -5.93 3.99 -11.10
CA LEU A 402 -6.44 2.78 -11.74
C LEU A 402 -6.87 2.99 -13.19
N VAL A 403 -7.24 4.22 -13.54
CA VAL A 403 -7.74 4.63 -14.86
C VAL A 403 -6.99 5.89 -15.33
N PRO A 404 -5.74 5.74 -15.82
CA PRO A 404 -4.82 6.86 -16.01
C PRO A 404 -5.25 7.93 -17.03
N HIS A 405 -6.11 7.60 -18.00
CA HIS A 405 -6.56 8.59 -18.98
C HIS A 405 -7.49 9.65 -18.38
N LEU A 406 -8.06 9.40 -17.18
CA LEU A 406 -8.91 10.35 -16.46
C LEU A 406 -8.11 11.40 -15.66
N LYS A 407 -6.78 11.24 -15.57
CA LYS A 407 -5.88 12.12 -14.78
C LYS A 407 -6.04 13.60 -15.11
N GLY A 408 -6.08 13.96 -16.39
CA GLY A 408 -6.19 15.36 -16.81
C GLY A 408 -7.52 15.98 -16.38
N ARG A 409 -8.61 15.24 -16.54
CA ARG A 409 -9.97 15.67 -16.22
C ARG A 409 -10.16 15.84 -14.71
N VAL A 410 -9.86 14.79 -13.93
CA VAL A 410 -9.94 14.83 -12.46
C VAL A 410 -8.98 15.88 -11.89
N GLY A 411 -7.74 15.93 -12.36
CA GLY A 411 -6.75 16.89 -11.89
C GLY A 411 -7.18 18.34 -12.10
N GLY A 412 -7.88 18.66 -13.19
CA GLY A 412 -8.46 19.99 -13.42
C GLY A 412 -9.49 20.36 -12.35
N LEU A 413 -10.43 19.45 -12.07
CA LEU A 413 -11.50 19.62 -11.08
C LEU A 413 -10.93 19.79 -9.65
N LEU A 414 -10.00 18.92 -9.24
CA LEU A 414 -9.38 18.99 -7.92
C LEU A 414 -8.53 20.26 -7.74
N LYS A 415 -7.77 20.69 -8.77
CA LYS A 415 -6.97 21.92 -8.72
C LYS A 415 -7.84 23.16 -8.54
N SER A 416 -8.99 23.23 -9.22
CA SER A 416 -9.93 24.34 -9.10
C SER A 416 -10.51 24.41 -7.69
N SER A 417 -10.99 23.29 -7.15
CA SER A 417 -11.49 23.20 -5.78
C SER A 417 -10.43 23.51 -4.72
N ALA A 418 -9.22 22.96 -4.83
CA ALA A 418 -8.16 23.17 -3.85
C ALA A 418 -7.77 24.65 -3.70
N LYS A 419 -7.72 25.41 -4.82
CA LYS A 419 -7.38 26.85 -4.82
C LYS A 419 -8.34 27.69 -3.99
N VAL A 420 -9.61 27.31 -3.91
CA VAL A 420 -10.62 28.06 -3.15
C VAL A 420 -10.85 27.45 -1.77
N ALA A 421 -10.68 26.14 -1.62
CA ALA A 421 -10.74 25.44 -0.33
C ALA A 421 -9.74 26.02 0.68
N VAL A 422 -8.49 26.27 0.27
CA VAL A 422 -7.48 26.86 1.15
C VAL A 422 -7.79 28.30 1.57
N LYS A 423 -8.57 29.04 0.77
CA LYS A 423 -9.04 30.40 1.09
C LYS A 423 -10.24 30.38 2.04
N ALA A 424 -10.96 29.27 2.09
CA ALA A 424 -11.97 29.02 3.10
C ALA A 424 -11.36 28.66 4.47
N CYS A 425 -10.03 28.72 4.63
CA CYS A 425 -9.37 28.59 5.91
C CYS A 425 -8.94 29.96 6.45
N THR A 426 -8.85 30.07 7.78
CA THR A 426 -8.37 31.27 8.47
C THR A 426 -7.45 30.91 9.63
N ASN A 427 -6.48 31.78 9.92
CA ASN A 427 -5.75 31.74 11.18
C ASN A 427 -6.51 32.57 12.23
N VAL A 428 -7.09 31.89 13.21
CA VAL A 428 -7.95 32.50 14.24
C VAL A 428 -7.21 33.06 15.44
N ASP A 429 -6.00 32.60 15.72
CA ASP A 429 -5.27 32.94 16.94
C ASP A 429 -3.91 33.54 16.56
N ALA A 430 -3.71 34.83 16.83
CA ALA A 430 -2.46 35.51 16.52
C ALA A 430 -1.28 34.83 17.24
N GLY A 431 -0.42 34.13 16.49
CA GLY A 431 0.72 33.36 17.01
C GLY A 431 0.53 31.85 17.01
N ASP A 432 -0.61 31.35 16.56
CA ASP A 432 -0.89 29.93 16.38
C ASP A 432 -0.66 29.51 14.92
N ALA A 433 -0.06 28.33 14.71
CA ALA A 433 0.12 27.76 13.38
C ALA A 433 -1.15 27.05 12.86
N ARG A 434 -2.18 26.89 13.70
CA ARG A 434 -3.43 26.21 13.35
C ARG A 434 -4.33 27.07 12.47
N PHE A 435 -4.88 26.46 11.42
CA PHE A 435 -5.94 27.04 10.62
C PHE A 435 -7.28 26.41 10.99
N LYS A 436 -8.33 27.21 10.97
CA LYS A 436 -9.72 26.72 10.97
C LYS A 436 -10.24 26.80 9.54
N CYS A 437 -10.80 25.71 9.06
CA CYS A 437 -11.30 25.63 7.69
C CYS A 437 -12.83 25.52 7.67
N GLY A 438 -13.43 26.24 6.71
CA GLY A 438 -14.86 26.27 6.46
C GLY A 438 -15.31 25.29 5.39
N ALA A 439 -16.64 25.19 5.21
CA ALA A 439 -17.29 24.30 4.24
C ALA A 439 -17.57 24.98 2.90
N HIS A 440 -17.96 26.26 2.89
CA HIS A 440 -18.51 26.96 1.72
C HIS A 440 -17.41 27.53 0.81
N TRP A 441 -16.68 26.66 0.11
CA TRP A 441 -15.47 27.03 -0.64
C TRP A 441 -15.74 28.02 -1.78
N TYR A 442 -16.93 28.00 -2.37
CA TYR A 442 -17.34 28.92 -3.43
C TYR A 442 -17.35 30.39 -2.99
N MET A 443 -17.39 30.68 -1.69
CA MET A 443 -17.31 32.04 -1.15
C MET A 443 -15.92 32.66 -1.29
N GLY A 444 -14.88 31.85 -1.48
CA GLY A 444 -13.49 32.31 -1.61
C GLY A 444 -12.89 32.95 -0.35
N LYS A 445 -13.55 32.77 0.81
CA LYS A 445 -13.12 33.25 2.14
C LYS A 445 -13.68 32.31 3.22
N TRP A 446 -13.14 32.38 4.44
CA TRP A 446 -13.69 31.64 5.57
C TRP A 446 -15.14 32.04 5.86
N ASP A 447 -15.98 31.04 6.07
CA ASP A 447 -17.44 31.16 6.22
C ASP A 447 -17.91 31.20 7.68
N GLY A 448 -16.98 31.13 8.64
CA GLY A 448 -17.28 31.07 10.07
C GLY A 448 -17.52 29.66 10.62
N SER A 449 -17.61 28.64 9.77
CA SER A 449 -17.78 27.24 10.17
C SER A 449 -16.44 26.60 10.54
N ILE A 450 -16.51 25.53 11.32
CA ILE A 450 -15.35 24.79 11.82
C ILE A 450 -15.79 23.36 12.14
N GLY A 451 -14.94 22.40 11.81
CA GLY A 451 -15.08 21.04 12.32
C GLY A 451 -14.12 20.05 11.69
N VAL A 452 -14.24 18.79 12.12
CA VAL A 452 -13.46 17.66 11.58
C VAL A 452 -13.78 17.47 10.09
N GLY A 453 -15.06 17.47 9.70
CA GLY A 453 -15.46 17.30 8.30
C GLY A 453 -14.90 18.37 7.37
N GLN A 454 -14.97 19.64 7.77
CA GLN A 454 -14.43 20.77 7.00
C GLN A 454 -12.90 20.66 6.85
N SER A 455 -12.20 20.36 7.95
CA SER A 455 -10.73 20.24 7.95
C SER A 455 -10.27 19.02 7.14
N LEU A 456 -10.99 17.90 7.25
CA LEU A 456 -10.75 16.69 6.46
C LEU A 456 -10.96 16.96 4.97
N SER A 457 -12.05 17.64 4.59
CA SER A 457 -12.33 17.99 3.20
C SER A 457 -11.23 18.86 2.58
N VAL A 458 -10.68 19.84 3.32
CA VAL A 458 -9.54 20.64 2.84
C VAL A 458 -8.27 19.80 2.73
N LEU A 459 -7.97 18.95 3.72
CA LEU A 459 -6.81 18.05 3.64
C LEU A 459 -6.90 17.17 2.39
N GLU A 460 -8.02 16.49 2.17
CA GLU A 460 -8.20 15.56 1.07
C GLU A 460 -8.06 16.21 -0.30
N VAL A 461 -8.70 17.37 -0.53
CA VAL A 461 -8.64 18.03 -1.84
C VAL A 461 -7.24 18.56 -2.15
N VAL A 462 -6.49 18.99 -1.13
CA VAL A 462 -5.11 19.48 -1.29
C VAL A 462 -4.15 18.32 -1.52
N GLN A 463 -4.16 17.30 -0.65
CA GLN A 463 -3.24 16.17 -0.76
C GLN A 463 -3.48 15.35 -2.03
N SER A 464 -4.72 15.24 -2.49
CA SER A 464 -5.09 14.53 -3.72
C SER A 464 -4.43 15.10 -4.98
N LEU A 465 -3.93 16.34 -4.95
CA LEU A 465 -3.14 16.89 -6.05
C LEU A 465 -1.80 16.15 -6.25
N LEU A 466 -1.30 15.47 -5.22
CA LEU A 466 -0.06 14.67 -5.23
C LEU A 466 -0.28 13.20 -5.65
N VAL A 467 -1.50 12.80 -6.03
CA VAL A 467 -1.81 11.40 -6.37
C VAL A 467 -0.95 10.83 -7.52
N ASN A 468 -0.34 11.69 -8.33
CA ASN A 468 0.59 11.28 -9.40
C ASN A 468 2.05 11.22 -8.97
N ASP A 469 2.40 11.85 -7.84
CA ASP A 469 3.72 11.75 -7.21
C ASP A 469 3.87 10.45 -6.43
N THR A 470 2.75 9.81 -6.06
CA THR A 470 2.72 8.47 -5.47
C THR A 470 2.80 7.40 -6.53
N LYS A 471 3.86 7.47 -7.32
CA LYS A 471 4.27 6.38 -8.17
C LYS A 471 5.01 5.36 -7.32
N ALA A 472 4.46 4.14 -7.23
CA ALA A 472 5.36 3.01 -7.49
C ALA A 472 6.03 3.35 -8.83
N PRO A 473 7.37 3.42 -8.90
CA PRO A 473 8.05 3.91 -10.10
C PRO A 473 7.46 3.25 -11.34
N GLU A 474 7.28 3.96 -12.46
CA GLU A 474 6.60 3.44 -13.67
C GLU A 474 7.17 2.10 -14.19
N ASN A 475 8.34 1.72 -13.70
CA ASN A 475 9.07 0.49 -13.99
C ASN A 475 9.02 -0.53 -12.84
N VAL A 476 8.01 -0.49 -11.95
CA VAL A 476 7.82 -1.42 -10.84
C VAL A 476 6.45 -2.08 -10.95
N GLN A 477 6.43 -3.41 -10.90
CA GLN A 477 5.20 -4.18 -10.89
C GLN A 477 5.20 -5.15 -9.72
N PHE A 478 4.07 -5.21 -9.01
CA PHE A 478 3.84 -6.19 -7.97
C PHE A 478 3.12 -7.41 -8.55
N ILE A 479 3.65 -8.60 -8.25
CA ILE A 479 3.02 -9.88 -8.54
C ILE A 479 3.07 -10.70 -7.26
N LYS A 480 1.91 -11.07 -6.72
CA LYS A 480 1.81 -11.95 -5.55
C LYS A 480 2.45 -13.31 -5.89
N CYS A 481 3.31 -13.81 -5.00
CA CYS A 481 4.01 -15.06 -5.17
C CYS A 481 4.37 -15.65 -3.79
N ASP A 482 3.91 -16.86 -3.50
CA ASP A 482 4.50 -17.66 -2.42
C ASP A 482 5.83 -18.25 -2.89
N ALA A 483 6.94 -17.83 -2.27
CA ALA A 483 8.28 -18.31 -2.63
C ALA A 483 8.51 -19.79 -2.27
N THR A 484 7.62 -20.46 -1.54
CA THR A 484 7.67 -21.91 -1.33
C THR A 484 6.90 -22.70 -2.39
N SER A 485 6.05 -22.04 -3.18
CA SER A 485 5.28 -22.63 -4.28
C SER A 485 6.07 -22.54 -5.60
N TRP A 486 6.31 -23.68 -6.23
CA TRP A 486 6.92 -23.73 -7.56
C TRP A 486 6.04 -23.04 -8.61
N ASP A 487 4.74 -23.29 -8.58
CA ASP A 487 3.80 -22.80 -9.58
C ASP A 487 3.63 -21.27 -9.50
N ASP A 488 3.58 -20.71 -8.30
CA ASP A 488 3.55 -19.26 -8.09
C ASP A 488 4.79 -18.59 -8.68
N GLN A 489 5.97 -19.16 -8.42
CA GLN A 489 7.22 -18.63 -8.99
C GLN A 489 7.23 -18.73 -10.52
N VAL A 490 6.71 -19.81 -11.10
CA VAL A 490 6.58 -19.92 -12.57
C VAL A 490 5.71 -18.79 -13.13
N VAL A 491 4.59 -18.47 -12.47
CA VAL A 491 3.71 -17.35 -12.87
C VAL A 491 4.44 -16.01 -12.74
N LEU A 492 5.14 -15.79 -11.62
CA LEU A 492 5.94 -14.59 -11.39
C LEU A 492 6.93 -14.33 -12.53
N PHE A 493 7.74 -15.32 -12.89
CA PHE A 493 8.73 -15.15 -13.95
C PHE A 493 8.10 -14.95 -15.33
N LYS A 494 7.03 -15.69 -15.67
CA LYS A 494 6.31 -15.49 -16.94
C LYS A 494 5.79 -14.07 -17.07
N LEU A 495 5.14 -13.57 -16.02
CA LEU A 495 4.60 -12.22 -15.99
C LEU A 495 5.72 -11.18 -16.06
N ALA A 496 6.79 -11.33 -15.27
CA ALA A 496 7.93 -10.42 -15.29
C ALA A 496 8.53 -10.25 -16.69
N VAL A 497 8.66 -11.34 -17.46
CA VAL A 497 9.12 -11.28 -18.86
C VAL A 497 8.08 -10.61 -19.76
N ILE A 498 6.80 -10.99 -19.65
CA ILE A 498 5.72 -10.43 -20.49
C ILE A 498 5.61 -8.91 -20.30
N VAL A 499 5.79 -8.41 -19.09
CA VAL A 499 5.56 -7.01 -18.74
C VAL A 499 6.80 -6.15 -18.90
N SER A 500 8.00 -6.74 -18.86
CA SER A 500 9.27 -6.03 -19.10
C SER A 500 9.24 -5.31 -20.47
N PRO A 501 9.71 -4.06 -20.56
CA PRO A 501 9.81 -3.34 -21.85
C PRO A 501 10.62 -4.11 -22.89
N SER A 502 11.65 -4.81 -22.41
CA SER A 502 12.57 -5.58 -23.25
C SER A 502 12.12 -7.03 -23.50
N LYS A 503 10.99 -7.44 -22.94
CA LYS A 503 10.50 -8.84 -22.97
C LYS A 503 11.56 -9.85 -22.51
N SER A 504 12.41 -9.45 -21.58
CA SER A 504 13.47 -10.26 -21.00
C SER A 504 13.67 -9.95 -19.52
N CYS A 505 14.44 -10.83 -18.85
CA CYS A 505 14.93 -10.65 -17.48
C CYS A 505 16.46 -10.56 -17.52
N ASP A 506 17.03 -9.59 -16.82
CA ASP A 506 18.50 -9.38 -16.77
C ASP A 506 19.07 -9.66 -15.36
N VAL A 507 18.28 -9.37 -14.32
CA VAL A 507 18.71 -9.49 -12.93
C VAL A 507 17.64 -10.21 -12.13
N VAL A 508 18.06 -11.23 -11.38
CA VAL A 508 17.20 -11.94 -10.43
C VAL A 508 17.77 -11.80 -9.03
N VAL A 509 16.96 -11.34 -8.08
CA VAL A 509 17.33 -11.24 -6.67
C VAL A 509 16.43 -12.17 -5.85
N ALA A 510 16.99 -13.28 -5.37
CA ALA A 510 16.30 -14.21 -4.48
C ALA A 510 16.29 -13.65 -3.05
N ASN A 511 15.31 -12.77 -2.76
CA ASN A 511 15.26 -11.98 -1.52
C ASN A 511 14.51 -12.65 -0.35
N ALA A 512 13.57 -13.54 -0.64
CA ALA A 512 12.65 -14.09 0.36
C ALA A 512 13.40 -14.80 1.50
N GLY A 513 12.98 -14.55 2.74
CA GLY A 513 13.45 -15.30 3.89
C GLY A 513 12.88 -14.83 5.22
N ILE A 514 12.84 -15.75 6.17
CA ILE A 514 12.32 -15.56 7.53
C ILE A 514 13.35 -15.96 8.59
N THR A 515 13.15 -15.44 9.79
CA THR A 515 13.72 -15.94 11.04
C THR A 515 12.56 -16.22 12.01
N GLY A 516 12.81 -16.93 13.10
CA GLY A 516 11.75 -17.24 14.06
C GLY A 516 12.15 -18.33 15.06
N PRO A 517 11.17 -18.86 15.81
CA PRO A 517 11.38 -20.03 16.65
C PRO A 517 11.99 -21.17 15.85
N ASP A 518 13.04 -21.77 16.39
CA ASP A 518 13.72 -22.91 15.79
C ASP A 518 13.47 -24.15 16.63
N GLU A 519 12.55 -24.98 16.18
CA GLU A 519 12.13 -26.20 16.89
C GLU A 519 13.27 -27.21 17.05
N ILE A 520 14.34 -27.11 16.25
CA ILE A 520 15.53 -27.96 16.40
C ILE A 520 16.37 -27.52 17.61
N PHE A 521 16.27 -26.25 18.02
CA PHE A 521 16.96 -25.74 19.22
C PHE A 521 16.13 -25.89 20.50
N THR A 522 14.80 -25.90 20.39
CA THR A 522 13.90 -26.04 21.53
C THR A 522 14.08 -27.40 22.19
N LEU A 523 14.37 -27.41 23.50
CA LEU A 523 14.50 -28.63 24.28
C LEU A 523 13.11 -29.13 24.70
N GLU A 524 12.76 -30.33 24.25
CA GLU A 524 11.56 -31.05 24.69
C GLU A 524 11.83 -31.82 25.99
N ASP A 525 10.77 -32.15 26.74
CA ASP A 525 10.88 -32.99 27.93
C ASP A 525 11.34 -34.40 27.52
N PRO A 526 12.52 -34.87 28.00
CA PRO A 526 13.08 -36.16 27.61
C PRO A 526 12.23 -37.36 28.10
N SER A 527 11.24 -37.13 28.96
CA SER A 527 10.27 -38.15 29.39
C SER A 527 9.04 -38.28 28.48
N THR A 528 8.90 -37.40 27.49
CA THR A 528 7.79 -37.41 26.52
C THR A 528 8.24 -37.93 25.15
N GLU A 529 7.28 -38.33 24.31
CA GLU A 529 7.58 -38.75 22.94
C GLU A 529 8.09 -37.56 22.12
N PRO A 530 9.24 -37.68 21.41
CA PRO A 530 9.80 -36.57 20.65
C PRO A 530 8.87 -36.14 19.53
N THR A 531 8.74 -34.83 19.32
CA THR A 531 7.94 -34.28 18.22
C THR A 531 8.78 -34.00 16.98
N LYS A 532 8.19 -34.16 15.80
CA LYS A 532 8.88 -33.86 14.54
C LYS A 532 8.92 -32.33 14.35
N PRO A 533 10.10 -31.71 14.20
CA PRO A 533 10.17 -30.27 14.01
C PRO A 533 9.70 -29.87 12.61
N GLU A 534 9.07 -28.70 12.54
CA GLU A 534 8.73 -28.01 11.30
C GLU A 534 9.96 -27.31 10.70
N LEU A 535 10.23 -27.55 9.42
CA LEU A 535 11.41 -27.02 8.72
C LEU A 535 11.13 -25.76 7.90
N ARG A 536 10.22 -24.90 8.39
CA ARG A 536 9.70 -23.74 7.65
C ARG A 536 10.81 -22.77 7.22
N ILE A 537 11.78 -22.53 8.10
CA ILE A 537 12.91 -21.64 7.82
C ILE A 537 13.73 -22.20 6.66
N LEU A 538 14.03 -23.50 6.66
CA LEU A 538 14.76 -24.15 5.57
C LEU A 538 13.96 -24.18 4.26
N ASN A 539 12.67 -24.53 4.34
CA ASN A 539 11.78 -24.61 3.17
C ASN A 539 11.69 -23.28 2.44
N LEU A 540 11.57 -22.17 3.17
CA LEU A 540 11.57 -20.86 2.54
C LEU A 540 12.97 -20.38 2.16
N ASN A 541 13.88 -20.29 3.12
CA ASN A 541 15.15 -19.60 2.93
C ASN A 541 16.09 -20.32 1.97
N LEU A 542 15.97 -21.66 1.86
CA LEU A 542 16.85 -22.47 1.02
C LEU A 542 16.08 -23.12 -0.13
N VAL A 543 15.06 -23.94 0.15
CA VAL A 543 14.34 -24.68 -0.91
C VAL A 543 13.62 -23.74 -1.88
N GLY A 544 12.90 -22.74 -1.36
CA GLY A 544 12.24 -21.71 -2.16
C GLY A 544 13.23 -20.92 -3.04
N ALA A 545 14.40 -20.58 -2.50
CA ALA A 545 15.46 -19.91 -3.24
C ALA A 545 16.10 -20.81 -4.32
N MET A 546 16.16 -22.13 -4.12
CA MET A 546 16.59 -23.08 -5.15
C MET A 546 15.60 -23.15 -6.33
N TYR A 547 14.30 -23.06 -6.07
CA TYR A 547 13.29 -22.89 -7.12
C TYR A 547 13.50 -21.58 -7.89
N THR A 548 13.74 -20.47 -7.16
CA THR A 548 14.03 -19.17 -7.78
C THR A 548 15.28 -19.23 -8.63
N PHE A 549 16.32 -19.93 -8.18
CA PHE A 549 17.56 -20.12 -8.94
C PHE A 549 17.32 -20.92 -10.22
N LYS A 550 16.60 -22.04 -10.14
CA LYS A 550 16.29 -22.87 -11.31
C LYS A 550 15.49 -22.09 -12.37
N LEU A 551 14.49 -21.33 -11.94
CA LEU A 551 13.68 -20.50 -12.83
C LEU A 551 14.49 -19.30 -13.34
N GLY A 552 15.27 -18.65 -12.48
CA GLY A 552 16.16 -17.56 -12.85
C GLY A 552 17.13 -17.97 -13.95
N GLN A 553 17.78 -19.14 -13.82
CA GLN A 553 18.62 -19.68 -14.88
C GLN A 553 17.84 -19.87 -16.20
N HIS A 554 16.61 -20.40 -16.15
CA HIS A 554 15.80 -20.58 -17.35
C HIS A 554 15.51 -19.25 -18.07
N TYR A 555 15.04 -18.24 -17.34
CA TYR A 555 14.63 -16.96 -17.93
C TYR A 555 15.79 -16.03 -18.27
N LEU A 556 16.91 -16.10 -17.54
CA LEU A 556 18.15 -15.39 -17.90
C LEU A 556 18.77 -15.97 -19.19
N ARG A 557 18.69 -17.29 -19.40
CA ARG A 557 19.20 -17.99 -20.60
C ARG A 557 18.31 -17.86 -21.82
N ALA A 558 17.01 -17.66 -21.64
CA ALA A 558 16.05 -17.54 -22.74
C ALA A 558 16.37 -16.38 -23.70
N ARG A 559 17.21 -15.44 -23.26
CA ARG A 559 17.75 -14.36 -24.08
C ARG A 559 19.06 -14.82 -24.76
N PRO A 560 19.26 -14.58 -26.07
CA PRO A 560 20.56 -14.74 -26.71
C PRO A 560 21.60 -13.77 -26.12
N GLU A 561 22.88 -14.12 -26.18
CA GLU A 561 23.95 -13.15 -25.87
C GLU A 561 23.96 -12.14 -27.03
N SER A 562 23.58 -10.88 -26.77
CA SER A 562 23.46 -9.85 -27.82
C SER A 562 24.54 -8.79 -27.72
N GLU A 563 24.86 -8.20 -28.86
CA GLU A 563 25.85 -7.11 -29.03
C GLU A 563 25.48 -5.80 -28.27
N ASP A 564 24.29 -5.72 -27.66
CA ASP A 564 23.79 -4.54 -26.92
C ASP A 564 24.45 -4.33 -25.55
N GLY A 565 25.32 -5.25 -25.11
CA GLY A 565 26.08 -5.11 -23.88
C GLY A 565 25.27 -5.23 -22.58
N ARG A 566 24.06 -5.83 -22.57
CA ARG A 566 23.32 -6.09 -21.32
C ARG A 566 23.72 -7.42 -20.66
N ASP A 567 23.81 -7.41 -19.34
CA ASP A 567 24.37 -8.48 -18.50
C ASP A 567 23.31 -9.44 -17.92
N ARG A 568 23.74 -10.59 -17.37
CA ARG A 568 22.88 -11.56 -16.66
C ARG A 568 23.41 -11.80 -15.26
N CYS A 569 22.67 -11.36 -14.25
CA CYS A 569 23.10 -11.41 -12.86
C CYS A 569 22.06 -12.08 -11.96
N PHE A 570 22.50 -13.07 -11.17
CA PHE A 570 21.71 -13.67 -10.11
C PHE A 570 22.31 -13.31 -8.74
N ILE A 571 21.48 -12.87 -7.80
CA ILE A 571 21.90 -12.45 -6.47
C ILE A 571 21.09 -13.20 -5.41
N PHE A 572 21.76 -13.93 -4.53
CA PHE A 572 21.15 -14.53 -3.35
C PHE A 572 21.15 -13.56 -2.17
N LYS A 573 19.99 -13.36 -1.53
CA LYS A 573 19.92 -12.67 -0.25
C LYS A 573 20.18 -13.62 0.91
N GLY A 574 21.41 -13.54 1.37
CA GLY A 574 21.96 -14.28 2.48
C GLY A 574 21.77 -13.64 3.85
N SER A 575 22.79 -13.84 4.67
CA SER A 575 22.97 -13.26 6.00
C SER A 575 24.44 -13.37 6.36
N VAL A 576 24.93 -12.50 7.24
CA VAL A 576 26.23 -12.74 7.91
C VAL A 576 26.21 -14.09 8.68
N ALA A 577 25.04 -14.59 9.08
CA ALA A 577 24.87 -15.94 9.62
C ALA A 577 25.16 -17.10 8.63
N GLY A 578 25.46 -16.79 7.36
CA GLY A 578 26.04 -17.74 6.39
C GLY A 578 27.57 -17.61 6.24
N LEU A 579 28.18 -16.70 7.00
CA LEU A 579 29.61 -16.41 7.04
C LEU A 579 30.24 -16.72 8.41
N LEU A 580 29.47 -16.54 9.49
CA LEU A 580 29.89 -16.79 10.87
C LEU A 580 28.89 -17.64 11.64
N ASP A 581 29.35 -18.15 12.78
CA ASP A 581 28.58 -19.01 13.65
C ASP A 581 27.62 -18.19 14.53
N GLN A 582 26.32 -18.46 14.40
CA GLN A 582 25.27 -17.83 15.19
C GLN A 582 24.62 -18.85 16.14
N PRO A 583 24.78 -18.71 17.48
CA PRO A 583 24.18 -19.62 18.45
C PRO A 583 22.64 -19.65 18.39
N GLY A 584 22.06 -20.84 18.60
CA GLY A 584 20.61 -21.04 18.77
C GLY A 584 19.74 -20.81 17.53
N SER A 585 20.35 -20.62 16.35
CA SER A 585 19.65 -20.34 15.08
C SER A 585 19.96 -21.43 14.04
N PHE A 586 19.75 -22.70 14.38
CA PHE A 586 20.22 -23.85 13.61
C PHE A 586 19.69 -23.91 12.17
N GLN A 587 18.37 -23.89 11.98
CA GLN A 587 17.74 -23.86 10.66
C GLN A 587 18.12 -22.61 9.88
N TYR A 588 18.15 -21.45 10.55
CA TYR A 588 18.47 -20.18 9.89
C TYR A 588 19.91 -20.18 9.39
N SER A 589 20.89 -20.47 10.25
CA SER A 589 22.30 -20.58 9.88
C SER A 589 22.51 -21.64 8.80
N ALA A 590 21.94 -22.85 8.97
CA ALA A 590 22.02 -23.91 7.96
C ALA A 590 21.48 -23.45 6.60
N SER A 591 20.35 -22.73 6.58
CA SER A 591 19.79 -22.19 5.34
C SER A 591 20.71 -21.16 4.68
N LYS A 592 21.37 -20.28 5.46
CA LYS A 592 22.22 -19.20 4.94
C LYS A 592 23.60 -19.66 4.52
N PHE A 593 24.18 -20.64 5.22
CA PHE A 593 25.34 -21.40 4.74
C PHE A 593 25.00 -22.20 3.48
N GLY A 594 23.83 -22.82 3.43
CA GLY A 594 23.32 -23.53 2.25
C GLY A 594 23.22 -22.63 1.02
N LEU A 595 22.68 -21.42 1.17
CA LEU A 595 22.63 -20.42 0.09
C LEU A 595 24.03 -19.98 -0.37
N ARG A 596 24.97 -19.78 0.57
CA ARG A 596 26.35 -19.44 0.20
C ARG A 596 27.03 -20.61 -0.53
N GLY A 597 26.82 -21.84 -0.08
CA GLY A 597 27.30 -23.05 -0.75
C GLY A 597 26.73 -23.18 -2.17
N LEU A 598 25.43 -22.88 -2.33
CA LEU A 598 24.78 -22.84 -3.63
C LEU A 598 25.41 -21.78 -4.54
N MET A 599 25.66 -20.57 -4.05
CA MET A 599 26.38 -19.53 -4.81
C MET A 599 27.79 -20.01 -5.20
N ARG A 600 28.57 -20.56 -4.26
CA ARG A 600 29.94 -21.05 -4.53
C ARG A 600 29.99 -22.19 -5.54
N SER A 601 28.93 -23.00 -5.62
CA SER A 601 28.80 -24.03 -6.68
C SER A 601 28.36 -23.42 -8.01
N ALA A 602 27.37 -22.53 -7.98
CA ALA A 602 26.78 -21.91 -9.15
C ALA A 602 27.76 -20.97 -9.89
N ARG A 603 28.63 -20.25 -9.18
CA ARG A 603 29.61 -19.32 -9.78
C ARG A 603 30.59 -19.98 -10.75
N TRP A 604 30.87 -21.28 -10.55
CA TRP A 604 31.80 -22.06 -11.39
C TRP A 604 31.14 -22.76 -12.58
N THR A 605 29.81 -22.69 -12.69
CA THR A 605 29.05 -23.37 -13.75
C THR A 605 28.17 -22.43 -14.54
N SER A 606 27.50 -21.48 -13.88
CA SER A 606 26.55 -20.56 -14.51
C SER A 606 27.21 -19.55 -15.44
N TRP A 607 28.51 -19.29 -15.26
CA TRP A 607 29.29 -18.42 -16.17
C TRP A 607 29.38 -18.99 -17.59
N GLN A 608 29.28 -20.31 -17.78
CA GLN A 608 29.25 -20.94 -19.11
C GLN A 608 28.01 -20.54 -19.91
N GLU A 609 26.96 -20.12 -19.21
CA GLU A 609 25.72 -19.60 -19.77
C GLU A 609 25.67 -18.06 -19.71
N GLY A 610 26.82 -17.42 -19.45
CA GLY A 610 26.97 -15.97 -19.31
C GLY A 610 26.28 -15.40 -18.07
N ILE A 611 26.01 -16.20 -17.03
CA ILE A 611 25.30 -15.75 -15.81
C ILE A 611 26.29 -15.60 -14.66
N ARG A 612 26.38 -14.38 -14.11
CA ARG A 612 27.09 -14.11 -12.86
C ARG A 612 26.21 -14.47 -11.67
N VAL A 613 26.80 -15.05 -10.63
CA VAL A 613 26.07 -15.43 -9.41
C VAL A 613 26.79 -14.88 -8.19
N ASN A 614 26.09 -14.13 -7.35
CA ASN A 614 26.67 -13.43 -6.20
C ASN A 614 25.79 -13.59 -4.95
N TYR A 615 26.35 -13.25 -3.79
CA TYR A 615 25.69 -13.35 -2.49
C TYR A 615 25.78 -12.02 -1.75
N ILE A 616 24.69 -11.58 -1.13
CA ILE A 616 24.73 -10.49 -0.15
C ILE A 616 24.45 -11.06 1.23
N ALA A 617 25.18 -10.58 2.24
CA ALA A 617 25.15 -11.08 3.60
C ALA A 617 24.83 -9.93 4.56
N PRO A 618 23.54 -9.60 4.78
CA PRO A 618 23.21 -8.55 5.74
C PRO A 618 23.52 -8.95 7.19
N TRP A 619 24.04 -7.98 7.96
CA TRP A 619 24.10 -8.02 9.42
C TRP A 619 22.70 -7.79 10.01
N TYR A 620 22.60 -7.55 11.32
CA TYR A 620 21.36 -7.04 11.90
C TYR A 620 20.97 -5.73 11.20
N THR A 621 19.92 -5.79 10.39
CA THR A 621 19.34 -4.66 9.66
C THR A 621 17.96 -4.37 10.24
N LYS A 622 17.66 -3.10 10.52
CA LYS A 622 16.35 -2.69 11.05
C LYS A 622 15.25 -2.96 10.01
N THR A 623 14.60 -4.11 10.13
CA THR A 623 13.50 -4.56 9.27
C THR A 623 12.47 -5.27 10.14
N THR A 624 11.28 -5.52 9.61
CA THR A 624 10.20 -6.23 10.31
C THR A 624 10.54 -7.67 10.70
N ILE A 625 11.66 -8.23 10.20
CA ILE A 625 12.17 -9.54 10.61
C ILE A 625 12.64 -9.56 12.08
N LEU A 626 13.02 -8.40 12.63
CA LEU A 626 13.44 -8.25 14.02
C LEU A 626 12.31 -7.62 14.82
N LYS A 627 11.85 -8.31 15.87
CA LYS A 627 10.85 -7.75 16.80
C LYS A 627 11.47 -6.55 17.56
N PRO A 628 10.69 -5.51 17.91
CA PRO A 628 11.19 -4.35 18.65
C PRO A 628 11.99 -4.71 19.91
N GLN A 629 11.53 -5.71 20.67
CA GLN A 629 12.22 -6.17 21.88
C GLN A 629 13.60 -6.76 21.57
N VAL A 630 13.76 -7.44 20.42
CA VAL A 630 15.06 -7.98 19.99
C VAL A 630 15.99 -6.84 19.59
N ILE A 631 15.46 -5.81 18.92
CA ILE A 631 16.23 -4.61 18.55
C ILE A 631 16.78 -3.93 19.81
N GLU A 632 15.94 -3.74 20.82
CA GLU A 632 16.33 -3.17 22.12
C GLU A 632 17.41 -4.00 22.82
N ILE A 633 17.25 -5.33 22.88
CA ILE A 633 18.24 -6.24 23.50
C ILE A 633 19.59 -6.19 22.76
N LEU A 634 19.57 -6.15 21.43
CA LEU A 634 20.80 -6.05 20.63
C LEU A 634 21.47 -4.70 20.85
N ALA A 635 20.70 -3.60 20.83
CA ALA A 635 21.20 -2.26 21.10
C ALA A 635 21.79 -2.15 22.52
N SER A 636 21.14 -2.74 23.54
CA SER A 636 21.64 -2.74 24.91
C SER A 636 22.95 -3.51 25.08
N LYS A 637 23.28 -4.40 24.14
CA LYS A 637 24.56 -5.13 24.05
C LYS A 637 25.60 -4.42 23.18
N GLY A 638 25.32 -3.19 22.74
CA GLY A 638 26.23 -2.41 21.89
C GLY A 638 26.27 -2.87 20.43
N ILE A 639 25.30 -3.68 19.98
CA ILE A 639 25.23 -4.11 18.59
C ILE A 639 24.68 -2.97 17.74
N GLU A 640 25.53 -2.47 16.84
CA GLU A 640 25.12 -1.53 15.81
C GLU A 640 24.40 -2.25 14.65
N PHE A 641 23.48 -1.52 14.02
CA PHE A 641 22.64 -2.02 12.94
C PHE A 641 23.10 -1.46 11.59
N SER A 642 22.94 -2.27 10.54
CA SER A 642 23.03 -1.82 9.14
C SER A 642 21.71 -1.21 8.67
N GLU A 643 21.74 -0.43 7.59
CA GLU A 643 20.55 0.17 6.98
C GLU A 643 20.07 -0.64 5.76
N THR A 644 18.76 -0.61 5.51
CA THR A 644 18.16 -1.21 4.28
C THR A 644 18.70 -0.53 3.02
N ALA A 645 19.06 0.76 3.10
CA ALA A 645 19.68 1.51 2.02
C ALA A 645 21.05 0.93 1.62
N ASP A 646 21.84 0.45 2.58
CA ASP A 646 23.15 -0.14 2.33
C ASP A 646 23.01 -1.49 1.62
N CYS A 647 22.04 -2.32 2.01
CA CYS A 647 21.70 -3.56 1.31
C CYS A 647 21.35 -3.29 -0.16
N THR A 648 20.53 -2.27 -0.40
CA THR A 648 20.09 -1.89 -1.75
C THR A 648 21.27 -1.40 -2.60
N THR A 649 22.18 -0.63 -1.98
CA THR A 649 23.38 -0.12 -2.65
C THR A 649 24.33 -1.25 -3.04
N ALA A 650 24.52 -2.25 -2.18
CA ALA A 650 25.31 -3.44 -2.51
C ALA A 650 24.69 -4.26 -3.66
N VAL A 651 23.36 -4.45 -3.67
CA VAL A 651 22.67 -5.12 -4.80
C VAL A 651 22.91 -4.36 -6.10
N LEU A 652 22.79 -3.04 -6.10
CA LEU A 652 23.04 -2.21 -7.28
C LEU A 652 24.50 -2.28 -7.75
N ARG A 653 25.45 -2.26 -6.81
CA ARG A 653 26.88 -2.44 -7.09
C ARG A 653 27.12 -3.75 -7.84
N ILE A 654 26.56 -4.86 -7.33
CA ILE A 654 26.69 -6.19 -7.93
C ILE A 654 25.98 -6.27 -9.30
N ALA A 655 24.80 -5.66 -9.41
CA ALA A 655 23.99 -5.71 -10.62
C ALA A 655 24.60 -4.91 -11.77
N CYS A 656 25.18 -3.73 -11.49
CA CYS A 656 25.73 -2.86 -12.52
C CYS A 656 27.24 -3.05 -12.79
N ASP A 657 27.99 -3.72 -11.91
CA ASP A 657 29.39 -4.09 -12.20
C ASP A 657 29.52 -5.54 -12.66
N LYS A 658 29.84 -5.68 -13.95
CA LYS A 658 30.02 -6.96 -14.61
C LYS A 658 31.29 -7.70 -14.15
N SER A 659 32.23 -7.02 -13.50
CA SER A 659 33.44 -7.68 -12.99
C SER A 659 33.17 -8.53 -11.75
N ILE A 660 32.01 -8.38 -11.11
CA ILE A 660 31.70 -9.05 -9.85
C ILE A 660 31.04 -10.40 -10.12
N ASN A 661 31.76 -11.51 -9.95
CA ASN A 661 31.18 -12.85 -10.06
C ASN A 661 31.69 -13.76 -8.96
N GLY A 662 30.77 -14.34 -8.18
CA GLY A 662 31.11 -15.33 -7.18
C GLY A 662 31.54 -14.76 -5.83
N HIS A 663 31.17 -13.52 -5.52
CA HIS A 663 31.56 -12.82 -4.29
C HIS A 663 30.40 -12.76 -3.27
N SER A 664 30.76 -12.72 -1.99
CA SER A 664 29.85 -12.48 -0.87
C SER A 664 30.07 -11.10 -0.27
N PHE A 665 29.10 -10.19 -0.43
CA PHE A 665 29.16 -8.83 0.12
C PHE A 665 28.52 -8.78 1.50
N ALA A 666 29.29 -8.51 2.55
CA ALA A 666 28.78 -8.31 3.89
C ALA A 666 28.23 -6.88 4.06
N ILE A 667 26.98 -6.76 4.49
CA ILE A 667 26.35 -5.45 4.79
C ILE A 667 26.48 -5.21 6.28
N LEU A 668 27.28 -4.22 6.65
CA LEU A 668 27.72 -3.98 8.02
C LEU A 668 27.40 -2.53 8.42
N PRO A 669 27.34 -2.20 9.72
CA PRO A 669 27.22 -0.81 10.17
C PRO A 669 28.33 0.06 9.59
N ARG A 670 28.05 1.34 9.33
CA ARG A 670 29.01 2.25 8.70
C ARG A 670 30.28 2.51 9.51
N SER A 671 30.22 2.27 10.82
CA SER A 671 31.38 2.27 11.72
C SER A 671 32.38 1.15 11.40
N VAL A 672 31.91 0.05 10.79
CA VAL A 672 32.73 -1.12 10.42
C VAL A 672 33.04 -1.11 8.93
N ALA A 673 32.06 -0.76 8.09
CA ALA A 673 32.23 -0.63 6.65
C ALA A 673 31.73 0.74 6.21
N GLU A 674 32.63 1.68 5.92
CA GLU A 674 32.32 3.09 5.63
C GLU A 674 31.16 3.29 4.63
N HIS A 675 31.09 2.42 3.61
CA HIS A 675 30.08 2.47 2.55
C HIS A 675 28.81 1.65 2.85
N GLY A 676 28.68 1.14 4.08
CA GLY A 676 27.61 0.26 4.54
C GLY A 676 27.75 -1.21 4.11
N TYR A 677 28.76 -1.53 3.30
CA TYR A 677 29.07 -2.91 2.90
C TYR A 677 30.56 -3.08 2.53
N VAL A 678 31.01 -4.33 2.53
CA VAL A 678 32.36 -4.73 2.09
C VAL A 678 32.29 -6.09 1.39
N ASP A 679 33.19 -6.37 0.45
CA ASP A 679 33.42 -7.75 0.00
C ASP A 679 34.04 -8.55 1.16
N ALA A 680 33.40 -9.64 1.55
CA ALA A 680 33.87 -10.46 2.67
C ALA A 680 35.21 -11.15 2.37
N GLN A 681 35.55 -11.34 1.09
CA GLN A 681 36.78 -12.04 0.65
C GLN A 681 36.95 -13.46 1.21
N LEU A 682 35.85 -14.11 1.60
CA LEU A 682 35.87 -15.45 2.22
C LEU A 682 35.71 -16.60 1.22
N ASP A 683 35.45 -16.31 -0.06
CA ASP A 683 35.03 -17.31 -1.04
C ASP A 683 36.19 -17.90 -1.87
N ASP A 684 37.33 -17.22 -1.98
CA ASP A 684 38.42 -17.55 -2.90
C ASP A 684 39.74 -17.99 -2.27
N ASP A 685 40.11 -17.47 -1.09
CA ASP A 685 41.37 -17.81 -0.45
C ASP A 685 41.15 -18.54 0.88
N GLN A 686 41.50 -19.83 0.91
CA GLN A 686 41.45 -20.65 2.13
C GLN A 686 42.84 -21.16 2.54
N GLY A 687 43.90 -20.70 1.88
CA GLY A 687 45.25 -21.24 2.04
C GLY A 687 45.38 -22.71 1.59
N GLU A 688 46.58 -23.27 1.76
CA GLU A 688 46.82 -24.71 1.55
C GLU A 688 46.34 -25.53 2.77
N PRO A 689 45.82 -26.76 2.58
CA PRO A 689 45.76 -27.54 1.33
C PRO A 689 44.51 -27.27 0.47
N TRP A 690 43.61 -26.39 0.92
CA TRP A 690 42.30 -26.17 0.30
C TRP A 690 42.40 -25.59 -1.11
N ASN A 691 43.36 -24.70 -1.35
CA ASN A 691 43.61 -24.14 -2.68
C ASN A 691 44.02 -25.23 -3.69
N SER A 692 44.90 -26.16 -3.31
CA SER A 692 45.26 -27.31 -4.16
C SER A 692 44.07 -28.25 -4.41
N LEU A 693 43.29 -28.57 -3.38
CA LEU A 693 42.11 -29.42 -3.51
C LEU A 693 41.02 -28.77 -4.37
N GLN A 694 40.83 -27.45 -4.26
CA GLN A 694 39.90 -26.69 -5.08
C GLN A 694 40.30 -26.74 -6.56
N LYS A 695 41.59 -26.58 -6.88
CA LYS A 695 42.08 -26.73 -8.26
C LYS A 695 41.82 -28.14 -8.80
N ALA A 696 42.07 -29.17 -7.99
CA ALA A 696 41.78 -30.56 -8.37
C ALA A 696 40.28 -30.80 -8.61
N ALA A 697 39.41 -30.26 -7.74
CA ALA A 697 37.96 -30.38 -7.87
C ALA A 697 37.44 -29.68 -9.14
N LEU A 698 37.97 -28.50 -9.49
CA LEU A 698 37.63 -27.82 -10.73
C LEU A 698 38.09 -28.62 -11.96
N ALA A 699 39.31 -29.16 -11.94
CA ALA A 699 39.84 -29.97 -13.03
C ALA A 699 39.07 -31.29 -13.23
N ALA A 700 38.56 -31.89 -12.15
CA ALA A 700 37.80 -33.14 -12.20
C ALA A 700 36.32 -32.95 -12.61
N SER A 701 35.82 -31.72 -12.69
CA SER A 701 34.40 -31.47 -12.90
C SER A 701 33.98 -31.71 -14.35
N ILE A 702 33.41 -32.90 -14.62
CA ILE A 702 32.82 -33.29 -15.92
C ILE A 702 31.73 -32.29 -16.36
N ARG A 703 31.05 -31.66 -15.40
CA ARG A 703 30.00 -30.65 -15.64
C ARG A 703 30.51 -29.33 -16.21
N THR A 704 31.83 -29.12 -16.23
CA THR A 704 32.46 -27.94 -16.83
C THR A 704 33.13 -28.21 -18.18
N MET A 705 33.15 -29.46 -18.66
CA MET A 705 33.68 -29.81 -19.98
C MET A 705 32.71 -29.40 -21.10
N ALA A 706 33.24 -29.01 -22.26
CA ALA A 706 32.47 -28.52 -23.41
C ALA A 706 31.31 -29.46 -23.80
N ALA A 707 30.16 -28.88 -24.15
CA ALA A 707 28.89 -29.57 -24.39
C ALA A 707 28.98 -30.75 -25.39
N SER A 708 29.92 -30.73 -26.34
CA SER A 708 30.19 -31.82 -27.29
C SER A 708 30.61 -33.15 -26.63
N THR A 709 31.03 -33.11 -25.36
CA THR A 709 31.52 -34.28 -24.60
C THR A 709 30.48 -34.84 -23.64
N GLN A 710 29.40 -34.09 -23.36
CA GLN A 710 28.35 -34.51 -22.42
C GLN A 710 27.37 -35.54 -23.03
N THR A 711 27.25 -35.60 -24.36
CA THR A 711 26.41 -36.56 -25.08
C THR A 711 27.06 -37.94 -25.32
N ALA A 712 28.27 -38.17 -24.82
CA ALA A 712 29.01 -39.43 -24.96
C ALA A 712 28.94 -40.35 -23.72
N GLN A 713 28.11 -40.00 -22.73
CA GLN A 713 27.73 -40.82 -21.56
C GLN A 713 26.21 -40.86 -21.47
#